data_AF-A0A815ZEL9-F1
#
_entry.id   AF-A0A815ZEL9-F1
#
_cell.length_a   1.000
_cell.length_b   1.000
_cell.length_c   1.000
_cell.angle_alpha   90.00
_cell.angle_beta   90.00
_cell.angle_gamma   90.00
#
_symmetry.space_group_name_H-M   'P 1'
#
loop_
_entity.id
_entity.type
_entity.pdbx_description
1 polymer ?
#
loop_
_entity_poly.entity_id
_entity_poly.type
_entity_poly.pdbx_seq_one_letter_code
_entity_poly.pdbx_strand_id
1 'polypeptide(L)'
;MAKDALELIDHLGWSQCHVVGISMGGMIALEFALLANRRILSLTLMATHAGGLIGQAPLIGMYHIIRSFIIRDDDELVKNALDMLYGRKTLNDPDKRQNHFQISSYTFTYQYGWHMLNSVGCHVYNQIINNNILQLLNENNNDEFIYYIFERLRRFMVLPENIFLPLQYKLPTIKNSYNDFYLDSTIYKMDKTWINYVRIPWFCFTPTRLIVKPFKFMRSNRVFRYVSNVSQSMALVEFRDDTGSAYFSKELVAFLKYYLNNGFWFGNRHYIYLHHAQSQVRQKQFYFYCEDEGKMTRETLESWMGNFDDERLPAKNTARRTQPFSSTEVTIEIDRKLVDVIPDLRTTDGKYNFTDGVGQISSDLNHMIHKSIGIHVEKGEYVSSVLQIRYGGCKGTIAINPQLDGKKKQLLIRPSNLCLNREVINLLSYRGISNEHILVFQLRNILWLIASLFSNKSALCVLRDKILHVLPWLQISRHSNLSSEPFFRRLLLTTITNNLHQIVTRAHIRVPKARYMFGIVDEYKVLKEGQVFIQITDEDGHKTILEGPVAITKNPCHHPGDLRVLRAVNEKTLHHLYDVLVFPQQGSRPHASEISGSDLDGDEYTVIWDPTLVPISPNPTPYEYDSGPSPKPLNRIVTRNDRLKVILDICEQDNLGRLSNIHLVLVDQLGIDSEEAILLAAGLSQELDSVKSGEHPYTSDQIKNIVNTAGTTRPDFMQISDYEVYQSPKILGKLFRSAHHLNDTFKNAFSNDNNDISLDRNLLHTGYEEYIDFAQSLYKRYQFEMLEIIGSYGFSNEIDLFCCIESRNMKANERSDIQQTAQQLLKEIFQNIRKSFNNDLITYHKVKAKAAACYYVAYTDTSGKDKRMLSFPWLFAAPLLVDYSIASEDKETNDFMEYMLNSNSKSYHYLKKQLPSMMNLLPNGKQFTFMKILEICFESACATNNEQMINYAETLIEMLIAIVKT
;
A
#
# COMPACT_ATOMS: atom_id res chain seq x y z
N MET A 1 11.99 -34.15 -36.88
CA MET A 1 12.02 -33.23 -35.72
C MET A 1 13.41 -33.08 -35.11
N ALA A 2 14.02 -34.13 -34.51
CA ALA A 2 15.31 -33.97 -33.83
C ALA A 2 16.50 -33.61 -34.76
N LYS A 3 16.49 -34.10 -36.01
CA LYS A 3 17.48 -33.69 -37.04
C LYS A 3 17.23 -32.25 -37.50
N ASP A 4 15.97 -31.89 -37.70
CA ASP A 4 15.51 -30.57 -38.12
C ASP A 4 15.92 -29.49 -37.09
N ALA A 5 15.95 -29.84 -35.80
CA ALA A 5 16.50 -28.99 -34.74
C ALA A 5 18.03 -28.80 -34.86
N LEU A 6 18.77 -29.83 -35.28
CA LEU A 6 20.21 -29.72 -35.58
C LEU A 6 20.46 -28.84 -36.80
N GLU A 7 19.71 -29.05 -37.89
CA GLU A 7 19.78 -28.26 -39.12
C GLU A 7 19.45 -26.78 -38.86
N LEU A 8 18.47 -26.49 -37.99
CA LEU A 8 18.15 -25.13 -37.55
C LEU A 8 19.30 -24.50 -36.74
N ILE A 9 19.91 -25.26 -35.83
CA ILE A 9 21.05 -24.81 -35.00
C ILE A 9 22.31 -24.56 -35.85
N ASP A 10 22.52 -25.37 -36.89
CA ASP A 10 23.58 -25.18 -37.88
C ASP A 10 23.30 -23.95 -38.78
N HIS A 11 22.05 -23.75 -39.21
CA HIS A 11 21.64 -22.56 -39.97
C HIS A 11 21.79 -21.26 -39.17
N LEU A 12 21.51 -21.29 -37.86
CA LEU A 12 21.73 -20.17 -36.93
C LEU A 12 23.20 -19.96 -36.54
N GLY A 13 24.12 -20.83 -36.98
CA GLY A 13 25.55 -20.76 -36.66
C GLY A 13 25.90 -21.04 -35.19
N TRP A 14 25.00 -21.67 -34.43
CA TRP A 14 25.16 -21.87 -32.99
C TRP A 14 26.06 -23.09 -32.71
N SER A 15 27.27 -22.84 -32.22
CA SER A 15 28.24 -23.91 -31.90
C SER A 15 27.74 -24.83 -30.78
N GLN A 16 27.13 -24.28 -29.74
CA GLN A 16 26.45 -25.02 -28.66
C GLN A 16 25.23 -24.24 -28.16
N CYS A 17 24.27 -24.92 -27.52
CA CYS A 17 23.00 -24.34 -27.07
C CYS A 17 22.49 -24.96 -25.76
N HIS A 18 21.57 -24.28 -25.09
CA HIS A 18 20.77 -24.86 -24.00
C HIS A 18 19.45 -25.38 -24.57
N VAL A 19 19.05 -26.61 -24.22
CA VAL A 19 17.88 -27.29 -24.79
C VAL A 19 16.81 -27.52 -23.73
N VAL A 20 15.59 -27.05 -23.98
CA VAL A 20 14.42 -27.27 -23.11
C VAL A 20 13.34 -27.99 -23.90
N GLY A 21 12.94 -29.17 -23.43
CA GLY A 21 11.91 -30.00 -24.07
C GLY A 21 10.72 -30.24 -23.16
N ILE A 22 9.54 -29.83 -23.60
CA ILE A 22 8.27 -29.96 -22.86
C ILE A 22 7.34 -30.95 -23.58
N SER A 23 6.72 -31.89 -22.87
CA SER A 23 5.82 -32.91 -23.45
C SER A 23 6.49 -33.67 -24.61
N MET A 24 5.89 -33.72 -25.81
CA MET A 24 6.51 -34.29 -27.02
C MET A 24 7.87 -33.63 -27.37
N GLY A 25 8.03 -32.33 -27.07
CA GLY A 25 9.31 -31.63 -27.19
C GLY A 25 10.40 -32.21 -26.30
N GLY A 26 10.06 -32.85 -25.18
CA GLY A 26 11.00 -33.58 -24.33
C GLY A 26 11.57 -34.84 -24.98
N MET A 27 10.76 -35.61 -25.71
CA MET A 27 11.24 -36.73 -26.52
C MET A 27 12.14 -36.25 -27.66
N ILE A 28 11.74 -35.16 -28.34
CA ILE A 28 12.55 -34.56 -29.41
C ILE A 28 13.90 -34.05 -28.88
N ALA A 29 13.91 -33.46 -27.68
CA ALA A 29 15.12 -32.98 -27.01
C ALA A 29 16.03 -34.11 -26.53
N LEU A 30 15.46 -35.26 -26.09
CA LEU A 30 16.20 -36.48 -25.79
C LEU A 30 16.87 -37.06 -27.04
N GLU A 31 16.13 -37.22 -28.14
CA GLU A 31 16.67 -37.68 -29.43
C GLU A 31 17.73 -36.71 -29.97
N PHE A 32 17.52 -35.40 -29.87
CA PHE A 32 18.51 -34.39 -30.25
C PHE A 32 19.79 -34.50 -29.39
N ALA A 33 19.66 -34.77 -28.09
CA ALA A 33 20.80 -35.00 -27.21
C ALA A 33 21.56 -36.29 -27.52
N LEU A 34 20.87 -37.35 -27.95
CA LEU A 34 21.54 -38.59 -28.41
C LEU A 34 22.24 -38.37 -29.76
N LEU A 35 21.64 -37.63 -30.69
CA LEU A 35 22.19 -37.33 -32.01
C LEU A 35 23.38 -36.35 -31.96
N ALA A 36 23.37 -35.38 -31.04
CA ALA A 36 24.25 -34.21 -31.10
C ALA A 36 24.79 -33.74 -29.73
N ASN A 37 25.04 -34.65 -28.78
CA ASN A 37 25.44 -34.32 -27.39
C ASN A 37 26.48 -33.18 -27.23
N ARG A 38 27.53 -33.11 -28.06
CA ARG A 38 28.56 -32.05 -28.01
C ARG A 38 28.03 -30.64 -28.30
N ARG A 39 26.84 -30.50 -28.90
CA ARG A 39 26.15 -29.23 -29.20
C ARG A 39 25.29 -28.73 -28.03
N ILE A 40 25.22 -29.47 -26.91
CA ILE A 40 24.34 -29.14 -25.77
C ILE A 40 25.16 -28.71 -24.55
N LEU A 41 24.85 -27.53 -24.02
CA LEU A 41 25.37 -26.99 -22.75
C LEU A 41 24.56 -27.50 -21.55
N SER A 42 23.25 -27.62 -21.70
CA SER A 42 22.36 -28.27 -20.72
C SER A 42 21.08 -28.77 -21.37
N LEU A 43 20.54 -29.87 -20.85
CA LEU A 43 19.24 -30.43 -21.25
C LEU A 43 18.25 -30.34 -20.09
N THR A 44 17.09 -29.73 -20.33
CA THR A 44 15.98 -29.63 -19.37
C THR A 44 14.73 -30.31 -19.96
N LEU A 45 14.11 -31.19 -19.18
CA LEU A 45 12.97 -32.00 -19.61
C LEU A 45 11.78 -31.79 -18.68
N MET A 46 10.61 -31.49 -19.24
CA MET A 46 9.39 -31.17 -18.48
C MET A 46 8.19 -31.96 -18.99
N ALA A 47 7.47 -32.63 -18.08
CA ALA A 47 6.26 -33.41 -18.37
C ALA A 47 6.40 -34.37 -19.58
N THR A 48 7.51 -35.11 -19.66
CA THR A 48 7.85 -35.98 -20.81
C THR A 48 8.19 -37.41 -20.36
N HIS A 49 8.32 -38.33 -21.32
CA HIS A 49 8.76 -39.71 -21.12
C HIS A 49 9.89 -40.07 -22.09
N ALA A 50 10.52 -41.24 -21.91
CA ALA A 50 11.71 -41.64 -22.67
C ALA A 50 11.48 -41.90 -24.18
N GLY A 51 10.22 -42.06 -24.62
CA GLY A 51 9.87 -42.29 -26.02
C GLY A 51 10.41 -43.59 -26.64
N GLY A 52 10.42 -43.64 -27.97
CA GLY A 52 10.97 -44.75 -28.76
C GLY A 52 10.06 -45.95 -28.96
N LEU A 53 10.44 -46.84 -29.89
CA LEU A 53 9.69 -48.04 -30.32
C LEU A 53 9.41 -49.08 -29.20
N ILE A 54 10.09 -48.95 -28.06
CA ILE A 54 10.00 -49.86 -26.91
C ILE A 54 9.46 -49.11 -25.65
N GLY A 55 9.29 -47.79 -25.73
CA GLY A 55 8.94 -46.92 -24.60
C GLY A 55 7.45 -46.91 -24.26
N GLN A 56 6.92 -48.03 -23.78
CA GLN A 56 5.56 -48.10 -23.26
C GLN A 56 5.33 -47.11 -22.10
N ALA A 57 4.13 -46.54 -22.03
CA ALA A 57 3.71 -45.76 -20.87
C ALA A 57 3.73 -46.65 -19.60
N PRO A 58 4.23 -46.18 -18.44
CA PRO A 58 4.34 -47.01 -17.25
C PRO A 58 2.98 -47.59 -16.83
N LEU A 59 2.90 -48.92 -16.72
CA LEU A 59 1.66 -49.63 -16.33
C LEU A 59 1.10 -49.15 -14.99
N ILE A 60 1.99 -48.75 -14.07
CA ILE A 60 1.64 -48.11 -12.78
C ILE A 60 0.87 -46.81 -13.00
N GLY A 61 1.38 -45.92 -13.87
CA GLY A 61 0.70 -44.67 -14.21
C GLY A 61 -0.67 -44.93 -14.87
N MET A 62 -0.73 -45.89 -15.80
CA MET A 62 -1.99 -46.29 -16.45
C MET A 62 -3.03 -46.80 -15.43
N TYR A 63 -2.59 -47.65 -14.49
CA TYR A 63 -3.43 -48.16 -13.40
C TYR A 63 -3.99 -47.03 -12.53
N HIS A 64 -3.16 -46.08 -12.11
CA HIS A 64 -3.61 -44.96 -11.30
C HIS A 64 -4.55 -44.01 -12.06
N ILE A 65 -4.30 -43.72 -13.35
CA ILE A 65 -5.22 -42.94 -14.20
C ILE A 65 -6.61 -43.59 -14.22
N ILE A 66 -6.70 -44.90 -14.48
CA ILE A 66 -7.97 -45.63 -14.52
C ILE A 66 -8.66 -45.60 -13.15
N ARG A 67 -7.90 -45.80 -12.05
CA ARG A 67 -8.45 -45.77 -10.68
C ARG A 67 -8.97 -44.38 -10.27
N SER A 68 -8.40 -43.28 -10.78
CA SER A 68 -8.88 -41.92 -10.50
C SER A 68 -10.31 -41.65 -11.01
N PHE A 69 -10.82 -42.41 -11.98
CA PHE A 69 -12.23 -42.29 -12.43
C PHE A 69 -13.23 -43.03 -11.53
N ILE A 70 -12.75 -43.82 -10.56
CA ILE A 70 -13.57 -44.72 -9.73
C ILE A 70 -13.65 -44.23 -8.27
N ILE A 71 -12.59 -43.63 -7.76
CA ILE A 71 -12.53 -43.09 -6.40
C ILE A 71 -13.53 -41.92 -6.23
N ARG A 72 -14.24 -41.90 -5.08
CA ARG A 72 -15.15 -40.82 -4.67
C ARG A 72 -14.77 -40.12 -3.36
N ASP A 73 -13.69 -40.57 -2.73
CA ASP A 73 -13.13 -39.98 -1.52
C ASP A 73 -11.93 -39.10 -1.92
N ASP A 74 -11.97 -37.81 -1.55
CA ASP A 74 -10.94 -36.85 -1.97
C ASP A 74 -9.55 -37.23 -1.42
N ASP A 75 -9.52 -37.83 -0.24
CA ASP A 75 -8.30 -38.23 0.48
C ASP A 75 -7.65 -39.47 -0.15
N GLU A 76 -8.43 -40.44 -0.62
CA GLU A 76 -7.98 -41.57 -1.44
C GLU A 76 -7.58 -41.13 -2.86
N LEU A 77 -8.29 -40.15 -3.46
CA LEU A 77 -7.99 -39.63 -4.79
C LEU A 77 -6.64 -38.91 -4.81
N VAL A 78 -6.36 -38.06 -3.81
CA VAL A 78 -5.06 -37.43 -3.63
C VAL A 78 -3.96 -38.47 -3.45
N LYS A 79 -4.15 -39.50 -2.62
CA LYS A 79 -3.18 -40.60 -2.45
C LYS A 79 -2.92 -41.34 -3.78
N ASN A 80 -3.96 -41.58 -4.57
CA ASN A 80 -3.85 -42.23 -5.88
C ASN A 80 -3.10 -41.35 -6.92
N ALA A 81 -3.31 -40.03 -6.89
CA ALA A 81 -2.57 -39.08 -7.71
C ALA A 81 -1.10 -38.94 -7.27
N LEU A 82 -0.80 -39.01 -5.97
CA LEU A 82 0.57 -38.97 -5.45
C LEU A 82 1.39 -40.19 -5.87
N ASP A 83 0.88 -41.42 -5.67
CA ASP A 83 1.54 -42.68 -6.12
C ASP A 83 1.73 -42.70 -7.66
N MET A 84 0.89 -41.98 -8.42
CA MET A 84 1.00 -41.82 -9.89
C MET A 84 2.10 -40.85 -10.32
N LEU A 85 2.19 -39.69 -9.67
CA LEU A 85 3.08 -38.58 -10.05
C LEU A 85 4.49 -38.71 -9.45
N TYR A 86 4.61 -39.40 -8.33
CA TYR A 86 5.86 -39.53 -7.56
C TYR A 86 6.09 -40.99 -7.19
N GLY A 87 7.23 -41.55 -7.62
CA GLY A 87 7.60 -42.91 -7.21
C GLY A 87 7.75 -43.01 -5.69
N ARG A 88 7.39 -44.17 -5.10
CA ARG A 88 7.40 -44.38 -3.64
C ARG A 88 8.71 -44.05 -2.93
N LYS A 89 9.86 -44.13 -3.61
CA LYS A 89 11.15 -43.68 -3.04
C LYS A 89 11.19 -42.16 -2.79
N THR A 90 10.47 -41.37 -3.58
CA THR A 90 10.32 -39.91 -3.40
C THR A 90 9.26 -39.57 -2.36
N LEU A 91 8.17 -40.34 -2.29
CA LEU A 91 7.10 -40.15 -1.30
C LEU A 91 7.52 -40.57 0.12
N ASN A 92 8.29 -41.65 0.25
CA ASN A 92 8.78 -42.17 1.53
C ASN A 92 10.09 -41.49 2.00
N ASP A 93 10.67 -40.60 1.19
CA ASP A 93 11.95 -39.93 1.46
C ASP A 93 12.00 -38.52 0.82
N PRO A 94 11.02 -37.63 1.13
CA PRO A 94 10.98 -36.29 0.55
C PRO A 94 12.23 -35.47 0.93
N ASP A 95 12.80 -35.77 2.10
CA ASP A 95 13.83 -34.97 2.79
C ASP A 95 15.27 -35.39 2.53
N LYS A 96 15.58 -36.42 1.71
CA LYS A 96 16.99 -36.64 1.29
C LYS A 96 17.57 -35.53 0.40
N ARG A 97 16.76 -34.54 0.00
CA ARG A 97 17.23 -33.25 -0.53
C ARG A 97 17.78 -32.28 0.54
N GLN A 98 17.59 -32.57 1.83
CA GLN A 98 18.14 -31.79 2.95
C GLN A 98 19.39 -32.46 3.57
N ASN A 99 19.46 -33.80 3.52
CA ASN A 99 20.30 -34.61 4.41
C ASN A 99 21.75 -34.91 3.96
N HIS A 100 22.49 -33.91 3.46
CA HIS A 100 23.97 -33.96 3.45
C HIS A 100 24.62 -32.87 4.32
N PHE A 101 23.82 -32.05 5.02
CA PHE A 101 24.33 -30.99 5.87
C PHE A 101 23.62 -30.97 7.23
N GLN A 102 24.34 -31.31 8.31
CA GLN A 102 23.82 -31.25 9.67
C GLN A 102 23.79 -29.79 10.15
N ILE A 103 22.74 -29.06 9.74
CA ILE A 103 22.53 -27.64 10.09
C ILE A 103 21.71 -27.49 11.38
N SER A 104 21.12 -28.59 11.88
CA SER A 104 20.42 -28.67 13.16
C SER A 104 21.27 -28.34 14.40
N SER A 105 22.61 -28.31 14.27
CA SER A 105 23.55 -27.87 15.31
C SER A 105 23.87 -26.37 15.29
N TYR A 106 23.43 -25.63 14.26
CA TYR A 106 23.68 -24.19 14.10
C TYR A 106 22.52 -23.37 14.69
N THR A 107 22.72 -22.06 14.87
CA THR A 107 21.70 -21.15 15.43
C THR A 107 20.43 -21.12 14.57
N PHE A 108 19.30 -20.74 15.18
CA PHE A 108 18.03 -20.56 14.46
C PHE A 108 18.19 -19.59 13.27
N THR A 109 18.96 -18.52 13.45
CA THR A 109 19.21 -17.51 12.42
C THR A 109 19.99 -18.06 11.24
N TYR A 110 20.98 -18.93 11.49
CA TYR A 110 21.69 -19.68 10.45
C TYR A 110 20.74 -20.63 9.70
N GLN A 111 19.97 -21.44 10.44
CA GLN A 111 18.98 -22.37 9.85
C GLN A 111 18.00 -21.59 8.96
N TYR A 112 17.47 -20.48 9.47
CA TYR A 112 16.56 -19.58 8.76
C TYR A 112 17.17 -19.06 7.45
N GLY A 113 18.38 -18.52 7.51
CA GLY A 113 19.09 -18.00 6.35
C GLY A 113 19.37 -19.07 5.28
N TRP A 114 19.72 -20.29 5.70
CA TRP A 114 19.96 -21.41 4.80
C TRP A 114 18.69 -21.87 4.06
N HIS A 115 17.58 -22.09 4.77
CA HIS A 115 16.31 -22.44 4.14
C HIS A 115 15.75 -21.28 3.29
N MET A 116 16.03 -20.03 3.67
CA MET A 116 15.73 -18.84 2.86
C MET A 116 16.48 -18.84 1.52
N LEU A 117 17.70 -19.37 1.42
CA LEU A 117 18.34 -19.58 0.11
C LEU A 117 17.71 -20.74 -0.66
N ASN A 118 17.63 -21.94 -0.06
CA ASN A 118 17.17 -23.14 -0.76
C ASN A 118 15.74 -23.02 -1.30
N SER A 119 14.88 -22.26 -0.62
CA SER A 119 13.50 -22.00 -1.06
C SER A 119 13.37 -21.20 -2.36
N VAL A 120 14.46 -20.64 -2.89
CA VAL A 120 14.49 -19.97 -4.21
C VAL A 120 14.65 -20.96 -5.37
N GLY A 121 15.28 -22.13 -5.17
CA GLY A 121 15.31 -23.21 -6.17
C GLY A 121 16.51 -24.16 -6.11
N CYS A 122 16.40 -25.30 -6.80
CA CYS A 122 17.36 -26.41 -6.71
C CYS A 122 18.82 -26.08 -7.12
N HIS A 123 19.04 -25.07 -7.98
CA HIS A 123 20.38 -24.68 -8.43
C HIS A 123 21.25 -24.10 -7.30
N VAL A 124 20.62 -23.59 -6.24
CA VAL A 124 21.26 -23.07 -5.02
C VAL A 124 22.17 -24.12 -4.38
N TYR A 125 21.64 -25.33 -4.18
CA TYR A 125 22.31 -26.40 -3.46
C TYR A 125 23.66 -26.78 -4.09
N ASN A 126 23.68 -26.96 -5.41
CA ASN A 126 24.88 -27.34 -6.16
C ASN A 126 25.95 -26.22 -6.21
N GLN A 127 25.61 -24.97 -5.91
CA GLN A 127 26.55 -23.84 -5.85
C GLN A 127 27.11 -23.59 -4.43
N ILE A 128 26.43 -24.06 -3.38
CA ILE A 128 26.78 -23.76 -1.98
C ILE A 128 27.62 -24.87 -1.31
N ILE A 129 27.67 -26.09 -1.86
CA ILE A 129 28.48 -27.22 -1.35
C ILE A 129 30.00 -26.92 -1.33
N ASN A 130 30.47 -25.79 -1.89
CA ASN A 130 31.86 -25.37 -1.81
C ASN A 130 32.21 -24.84 -0.40
N ASN A 131 33.21 -25.46 0.25
CA ASN A 131 33.59 -25.24 1.67
C ASN A 131 33.79 -23.76 2.08
N ASN A 132 34.11 -22.88 1.13
CA ASN A 132 34.42 -21.48 1.36
C ASN A 132 33.27 -20.68 2.02
N ILE A 133 32.00 -21.00 1.74
CA ILE A 133 30.85 -20.34 2.41
C ILE A 133 30.82 -20.69 3.90
N LEU A 134 31.01 -21.98 4.19
CA LEU A 134 30.90 -22.54 5.52
C LEU A 134 32.04 -22.06 6.42
N GLN A 135 33.27 -22.00 5.87
CA GLN A 135 34.41 -21.39 6.54
C GLN A 135 34.14 -19.91 6.86
N LEU A 136 33.64 -19.13 5.89
CA LEU A 136 33.40 -17.69 6.04
C LEU A 136 32.30 -17.36 7.07
N LEU A 137 31.31 -18.25 7.24
CA LEU A 137 30.30 -18.14 8.29
C LEU A 137 30.84 -18.61 9.66
N ASN A 138 31.61 -19.70 9.70
CA ASN A 138 32.24 -20.21 10.93
C ASN A 138 33.35 -19.28 11.48
N GLU A 139 33.88 -18.38 10.66
CA GLU A 139 34.78 -17.29 11.08
C GLU A 139 34.07 -16.20 11.92
N ASN A 140 32.73 -16.12 11.94
CA ASN A 140 31.97 -15.07 12.62
C ASN A 140 30.69 -15.60 13.29
N ASN A 141 30.75 -15.85 14.61
CA ASN A 141 29.62 -16.26 15.45
C ASN A 141 28.59 -15.13 15.73
N ASN A 142 28.31 -14.27 14.74
CA ASN A 142 27.33 -13.20 14.87
C ASN A 142 26.10 -13.50 13.98
N ASP A 143 24.98 -13.82 14.60
CA ASP A 143 23.70 -14.11 13.93
C ASP A 143 23.26 -12.97 12.98
N GLU A 144 23.54 -11.71 13.33
CA GLU A 144 23.23 -10.52 12.51
C GLU A 144 24.07 -10.48 11.22
N PHE A 145 25.36 -10.86 11.30
CA PHE A 145 26.23 -11.06 10.12
C PHE A 145 25.75 -12.23 9.26
N ILE A 146 25.49 -13.36 9.89
CA ILE A 146 25.05 -14.60 9.23
C ILE A 146 23.76 -14.35 8.44
N TYR A 147 22.76 -13.72 9.07
CA TYR A 147 21.51 -13.34 8.40
C TYR A 147 21.74 -12.40 7.22
N TYR A 148 22.58 -11.37 7.39
CA TYR A 148 22.93 -10.44 6.33
C TYR A 148 23.53 -11.15 5.11
N ILE A 149 24.52 -12.05 5.31
CA ILE A 149 25.12 -12.83 4.22
C ILE A 149 24.04 -13.61 3.47
N PHE A 150 23.18 -14.35 4.18
CA PHE A 150 22.11 -15.13 3.56
C PHE A 150 21.07 -14.27 2.83
N GLU A 151 20.66 -13.13 3.39
CA GLU A 151 19.66 -12.23 2.79
C GLU A 151 20.19 -11.55 1.52
N ARG A 152 21.45 -11.10 1.53
CA ARG A 152 22.12 -10.53 0.36
C ARG A 152 22.30 -11.56 -0.75
N LEU A 153 22.76 -12.78 -0.41
CA LEU A 153 22.85 -13.89 -1.37
C LEU A 153 21.49 -14.19 -2.00
N ARG A 154 20.40 -14.21 -1.20
CA ARG A 154 19.03 -14.46 -1.70
C ARG A 154 18.66 -13.45 -2.79
N ARG A 155 18.88 -12.15 -2.58
CA ARG A 155 18.50 -11.12 -3.55
C ARG A 155 19.22 -11.27 -4.89
N PHE A 156 20.49 -11.66 -4.89
CA PHE A 156 21.19 -11.98 -6.14
C PHE A 156 20.52 -13.14 -6.88
N MET A 157 20.16 -14.22 -6.17
CA MET A 157 19.63 -15.46 -6.76
C MET A 157 18.17 -15.38 -7.23
N VAL A 158 17.39 -14.39 -6.78
CA VAL A 158 16.01 -14.14 -7.25
C VAL A 158 15.98 -13.47 -8.64
N LEU A 159 17.08 -12.86 -9.10
CA LEU A 159 17.17 -12.24 -10.42
C LEU A 159 17.37 -13.32 -11.52
N PRO A 160 16.56 -13.34 -12.60
CA PRO A 160 16.63 -14.39 -13.63
C PRO A 160 18.01 -14.56 -14.28
N GLU A 161 18.78 -13.49 -14.40
CA GLU A 161 20.14 -13.48 -14.96
C GLU A 161 21.14 -14.30 -14.13
N ASN A 162 20.89 -14.48 -12.83
CA ASN A 162 21.84 -15.06 -11.88
C ASN A 162 21.62 -16.54 -11.57
N ILE A 163 20.72 -17.24 -12.30
CA ILE A 163 20.42 -18.67 -12.09
C ILE A 163 21.69 -19.56 -12.11
N PHE A 164 22.71 -19.16 -12.86
CA PHE A 164 23.99 -19.87 -13.00
C PHE A 164 25.19 -19.16 -12.33
N LEU A 165 24.96 -18.11 -11.53
CA LEU A 165 26.04 -17.27 -10.99
C LEU A 165 26.83 -18.00 -9.86
N PRO A 166 28.14 -18.29 -10.01
CA PRO A 166 28.88 -19.00 -8.98
C PRO A 166 29.14 -18.09 -7.76
N LEU A 167 28.46 -18.38 -6.65
CA LEU A 167 28.40 -17.53 -5.45
C LEU A 167 29.77 -17.18 -4.86
N GLN A 168 30.78 -18.04 -5.05
CA GLN A 168 32.17 -17.81 -4.67
C GLN A 168 32.75 -16.48 -5.16
N TYR A 169 32.29 -15.94 -6.29
CA TYR A 169 32.75 -14.65 -6.82
C TYR A 169 32.05 -13.43 -6.23
N LYS A 170 30.98 -13.61 -5.44
CA LYS A 170 30.24 -12.52 -4.78
C LYS A 170 30.49 -12.43 -3.27
N LEU A 171 30.83 -13.54 -2.60
CA LEU A 171 31.08 -13.56 -1.16
C LEU A 171 32.13 -12.54 -0.68
N PRO A 172 33.28 -12.32 -1.36
CA PRO A 172 34.26 -11.32 -0.91
C PRO A 172 33.68 -9.91 -0.96
N THR A 173 32.92 -9.58 -2.01
CA THR A 173 32.23 -8.29 -2.13
C THR A 173 31.22 -8.08 -1.00
N ILE A 174 30.43 -9.11 -0.67
CA ILE A 174 29.42 -9.04 0.39
C ILE A 174 30.08 -8.92 1.78
N LYS A 175 31.18 -9.66 2.04
CA LYS A 175 31.95 -9.58 3.31
C LYS A 175 32.59 -8.20 3.49
N ASN A 176 33.15 -7.62 2.43
CA ASN A 176 33.70 -6.26 2.47
C ASN A 176 32.58 -5.23 2.75
N SER A 177 31.47 -5.27 1.98
CA SER A 177 30.33 -4.36 2.23
C SER A 177 29.73 -4.48 3.64
N TYR A 178 29.84 -5.63 4.29
CA TYR A 178 29.48 -5.76 5.70
C TYR A 178 30.42 -4.95 6.59
N ASN A 179 31.73 -5.18 6.49
CA ASN A 179 32.74 -4.48 7.30
C ASN A 179 32.69 -2.96 7.08
N ASP A 180 32.49 -2.52 5.84
CA ASP A 180 32.53 -1.12 5.43
C ASP A 180 31.27 -0.33 5.84
N PHE A 181 30.10 -0.97 5.92
CA PHE A 181 28.81 -0.26 6.05
C PHE A 181 27.83 -0.83 7.10
N TYR A 182 27.93 -2.10 7.49
CA TYR A 182 26.89 -2.74 8.32
C TYR A 182 26.96 -2.36 9.79
N LEU A 183 28.15 -2.21 10.38
CA LEU A 183 28.33 -2.07 11.84
C LEU A 183 27.52 -0.88 12.42
N ASP A 184 27.45 0.22 11.67
CA ASP A 184 26.63 1.39 11.99
C ASP A 184 25.19 1.32 11.44
N SER A 185 24.86 0.36 10.57
CA SER A 185 23.52 0.20 10.01
C SER A 185 22.55 -0.29 11.07
N THR A 186 21.30 0.17 10.98
CA THR A 186 20.21 -0.18 11.90
C THR A 186 19.19 -1.11 11.27
N ILE A 187 19.14 -1.16 9.92
CA ILE A 187 18.16 -1.91 9.13
C ILE A 187 18.09 -3.38 9.55
N TYR A 188 19.23 -4.00 9.82
CA TYR A 188 19.34 -5.42 10.12
C TYR A 188 19.37 -5.76 11.61
N LYS A 189 19.43 -4.78 12.52
CA LYS A 189 19.54 -5.05 13.97
C LYS A 189 18.29 -5.79 14.45
N MET A 190 18.50 -6.99 15.00
CA MET A 190 17.44 -7.95 15.30
C MET A 190 16.93 -7.79 16.74
N ASP A 191 17.82 -7.40 17.66
CA ASP A 191 17.48 -7.15 19.06
C ASP A 191 17.40 -5.65 19.40
N LYS A 192 16.19 -5.23 19.81
CA LYS A 192 15.88 -4.02 20.59
C LYS A 192 16.47 -2.67 20.12
N THR A 193 15.79 -2.03 19.17
CA THR A 193 15.78 -0.56 19.02
C THR A 193 14.40 0.08 19.00
N TRP A 194 13.32 -0.69 18.74
CA TRP A 194 11.98 -0.15 18.49
C TRP A 194 10.89 -0.79 19.38
N ILE A 195 10.29 -0.06 20.32
CA ILE A 195 9.11 -0.56 21.07
C ILE A 195 7.86 -0.70 20.17
N ASN A 196 7.79 0.11 19.12
CA ASN A 196 6.66 0.21 18.20
C ASN A 196 6.85 -0.57 16.88
N TYR A 197 7.99 -1.26 16.66
CA TYR A 197 8.23 -2.10 15.47
C TYR A 197 9.00 -3.38 15.84
N VAL A 198 8.76 -4.48 15.12
CA VAL A 198 9.45 -5.77 15.34
C VAL A 198 9.86 -6.40 14.01
N ARG A 199 10.88 -7.28 14.06
CA ARG A 199 11.22 -8.21 12.97
C ARG A 199 10.75 -9.61 13.34
N ILE A 200 10.01 -10.26 12.45
CA ILE A 200 9.58 -11.66 12.63
C ILE A 200 9.93 -12.55 11.42
N PRO A 201 10.23 -13.83 11.65
CA PRO A 201 10.19 -14.90 10.64
C PRO A 201 8.95 -14.80 9.75
N TRP A 202 9.14 -14.97 8.45
CA TRP A 202 8.07 -14.93 7.45
C TRP A 202 8.14 -16.15 6.53
N PHE A 203 7.11 -16.98 6.64
CA PHE A 203 6.93 -18.20 5.86
C PHE A 203 5.75 -18.06 4.90
N CYS A 204 5.89 -18.61 3.70
CA CYS A 204 4.85 -18.67 2.68
C CYS A 204 4.70 -20.12 2.23
N PHE A 205 3.63 -20.78 2.69
CA PHE A 205 3.31 -22.15 2.28
C PHE A 205 2.50 -22.15 0.99
N THR A 206 2.90 -23.00 0.06
CA THR A 206 2.16 -23.33 -1.16
C THR A 206 2.01 -24.85 -1.29
N PRO A 207 1.05 -25.38 -2.07
CA PRO A 207 0.80 -26.82 -2.15
C PRO A 207 2.03 -27.69 -2.42
N THR A 208 3.03 -27.20 -3.15
CA THR A 208 4.25 -27.97 -3.45
C THR A 208 5.53 -27.51 -2.73
N ARG A 209 5.52 -26.38 -1.99
CA ARG A 209 6.75 -25.83 -1.37
C ARG A 209 6.52 -24.93 -0.15
N LEU A 210 7.50 -24.95 0.76
CA LEU A 210 7.69 -23.92 1.78
C LEU A 210 8.65 -22.84 1.23
N ILE A 211 8.16 -21.62 1.06
CA ILE A 211 8.97 -20.45 0.74
C ILE A 211 9.30 -19.70 2.03
N VAL A 212 10.55 -19.79 2.48
CA VAL A 212 11.08 -18.95 3.56
C VAL A 212 11.47 -17.59 2.97
N LYS A 213 11.00 -16.49 3.55
CA LYS A 213 11.23 -15.11 3.07
C LYS A 213 12.17 -14.34 4.01
N PRO A 214 12.72 -13.18 3.63
CA PRO A 214 13.38 -12.28 4.58
C PRO A 214 12.46 -11.93 5.76
N PHE A 215 13.03 -11.68 6.94
CA PHE A 215 12.30 -11.28 8.14
C PHE A 215 11.43 -10.05 7.86
N LYS A 216 10.11 -10.16 8.06
CA LYS A 216 9.18 -9.04 7.87
C LYS A 216 9.34 -8.07 9.04
N PHE A 217 9.79 -6.85 8.74
CA PHE A 217 9.73 -5.73 9.66
C PHE A 217 8.32 -5.13 9.59
N MET A 218 7.69 -4.93 10.73
CA MET A 218 6.30 -4.45 10.83
C MET A 218 6.06 -3.71 12.15
N ARG A 219 4.95 -2.97 12.21
CA ARG A 219 4.48 -2.35 13.45
C ARG A 219 4.21 -3.38 14.53
N SER A 220 4.54 -3.01 15.77
CA SER A 220 4.35 -3.83 16.95
C SER A 220 2.88 -3.84 17.40
N ASN A 221 2.49 -4.87 18.15
CA ASN A 221 1.16 -5.03 18.73
C ASN A 221 1.27 -5.46 20.21
N ARG A 222 0.14 -5.60 20.91
CA ARG A 222 0.14 -5.88 22.36
C ARG A 222 0.81 -7.23 22.66
N VAL A 223 0.64 -8.25 21.81
CA VAL A 223 1.23 -9.59 21.97
C VAL A 223 2.75 -9.56 21.75
N PHE A 224 3.20 -8.90 20.68
CA PHE A 224 4.63 -8.76 20.40
C PHE A 224 5.39 -7.97 21.47
N ARG A 225 4.73 -7.08 22.21
CA ARG A 225 5.34 -6.38 23.36
C ARG A 225 5.42 -7.21 24.64
N TYR A 226 4.75 -8.36 24.69
CA TYR A 226 4.71 -9.25 25.84
C TYR A 226 5.55 -10.52 25.66
N VAL A 227 5.58 -11.08 24.44
CA VAL A 227 6.39 -12.25 24.09
C VAL A 227 7.88 -11.91 24.11
N SER A 228 8.67 -12.66 24.90
CA SER A 228 10.14 -12.60 24.85
C SER A 228 10.67 -13.15 23.53
N ASN A 229 11.76 -12.57 23.01
CA ASN A 229 12.44 -13.03 21.79
C ASN A 229 11.49 -13.18 20.57
N VAL A 230 10.73 -12.12 20.28
CA VAL A 230 9.73 -12.05 19.18
C VAL A 230 10.29 -12.54 17.85
N SER A 231 11.56 -12.24 17.55
CA SER A 231 12.29 -12.62 16.34
C SER A 231 12.56 -14.13 16.21
N GLN A 232 12.31 -14.93 17.25
CA GLN A 232 12.40 -16.40 17.18
C GLN A 232 11.12 -17.11 17.64
N SER A 233 10.38 -16.54 18.58
CA SER A 233 9.14 -17.14 19.11
C SER A 233 7.88 -16.81 18.32
N MET A 234 7.83 -15.71 17.56
CA MET A 234 6.69 -15.43 16.65
C MET A 234 7.06 -15.73 15.20
N ALA A 235 6.06 -16.06 14.37
CA ALA A 235 6.21 -16.15 12.92
C ALA A 235 4.95 -15.64 12.21
N LEU A 236 5.13 -14.91 11.11
CA LEU A 236 4.06 -14.68 10.13
C LEU A 236 4.07 -15.83 9.12
N VAL A 237 2.92 -16.45 8.93
CA VAL A 237 2.69 -17.52 7.96
C VAL A 237 1.62 -17.06 6.99
N GLU A 238 1.91 -17.11 5.68
CA GLU A 238 0.92 -16.89 4.64
C GLU A 238 0.71 -18.14 3.79
N PHE A 239 -0.51 -18.30 3.28
CA PHE A 239 -0.90 -19.42 2.43
C PHE A 239 -1.23 -18.90 1.02
N ARG A 240 -0.62 -19.51 0.01
CA ARG A 240 -0.73 -19.13 -1.41
C ARG A 240 -0.85 -20.38 -2.27
N ASP A 241 -1.28 -20.24 -3.51
CA ASP A 241 -1.00 -21.25 -4.52
C ASP A 241 0.46 -21.15 -5.01
N ASP A 242 0.87 -22.09 -5.87
CA ASP A 242 2.24 -22.14 -6.39
C ASP A 242 2.61 -20.94 -7.29
N THR A 243 1.64 -20.17 -7.80
CA THR A 243 1.85 -18.91 -8.52
C THR A 243 2.14 -17.73 -7.59
N GLY A 244 1.86 -17.88 -6.29
CA GLY A 244 1.92 -16.80 -5.30
C GLY A 244 0.60 -16.03 -5.14
N SER A 245 -0.47 -16.47 -5.79
CA SER A 245 -1.79 -15.85 -5.68
C SER A 245 -2.50 -16.29 -4.40
N ALA A 246 -3.48 -15.49 -3.96
CA ALA A 246 -4.31 -15.77 -2.79
C ALA A 246 -5.64 -16.46 -3.16
N TYR A 247 -5.64 -17.15 -4.31
CA TYR A 247 -6.74 -17.99 -4.77
C TYR A 247 -7.03 -19.10 -3.76
N PHE A 248 -8.26 -19.60 -3.76
CA PHE A 248 -8.73 -20.52 -2.74
C PHE A 248 -9.60 -21.60 -3.35
N SER A 249 -9.31 -22.85 -3.01
CA SER A 249 -9.99 -24.06 -3.48
C SER A 249 -10.20 -25.01 -2.31
N LYS A 250 -10.98 -26.09 -2.50
CA LYS A 250 -11.25 -27.07 -1.43
C LYS A 250 -9.98 -27.74 -0.91
N GLU A 251 -9.03 -27.98 -1.80
CA GLU A 251 -7.72 -28.55 -1.50
C GLU A 251 -6.92 -27.56 -0.62
N LEU A 252 -7.05 -26.25 -0.86
CA LEU A 252 -6.45 -25.22 -0.01
C LEU A 252 -7.17 -25.05 1.33
N VAL A 253 -8.49 -25.32 1.44
CA VAL A 253 -9.18 -25.46 2.74
C VAL A 253 -8.50 -26.55 3.57
N ALA A 254 -8.32 -27.75 2.99
CA ALA A 254 -7.72 -28.89 3.68
C ALA A 254 -6.27 -28.60 4.08
N PHE A 255 -5.48 -28.02 3.17
CA PHE A 255 -4.10 -27.58 3.42
C PHE A 255 -4.00 -26.55 4.55
N LEU A 256 -4.80 -25.47 4.51
CA LEU A 256 -4.84 -24.45 5.56
C LEU A 256 -5.28 -25.05 6.91
N LYS A 257 -6.35 -25.86 6.90
CA LYS A 257 -6.87 -26.55 8.08
C LYS A 257 -5.83 -27.50 8.70
N TYR A 258 -4.98 -28.15 7.90
CA TYR A 258 -3.90 -28.99 8.41
C TYR A 258 -2.92 -28.16 9.26
N TYR A 259 -2.40 -27.05 8.73
CA TYR A 259 -1.40 -26.23 9.45
C TYR A 259 -2.01 -25.45 10.64
N LEU A 260 -3.25 -24.98 10.55
CA LEU A 260 -3.93 -24.31 11.68
C LEU A 260 -4.21 -25.24 12.88
N ASN A 261 -4.28 -26.56 12.64
CA ASN A 261 -4.41 -27.57 13.69
C ASN A 261 -3.05 -28.07 14.20
N ASN A 262 -2.15 -28.49 13.30
CA ASN A 262 -0.93 -29.22 13.66
C ASN A 262 0.32 -28.34 13.84
N GLY A 263 0.28 -27.09 13.40
CA GLY A 263 1.49 -26.27 13.28
C GLY A 263 2.41 -26.76 12.16
N PHE A 264 3.68 -26.34 12.21
CA PHE A 264 4.76 -26.86 11.38
C PHE A 264 6.09 -26.86 12.16
N TRP A 265 6.99 -27.77 11.82
CA TRP A 265 8.35 -27.76 12.35
C TRP A 265 9.29 -26.96 11.43
N PHE A 266 10.18 -26.19 12.04
CA PHE A 266 11.27 -25.50 11.37
C PHE A 266 12.54 -25.66 12.20
N GLY A 267 13.47 -26.48 11.72
CA GLY A 267 14.61 -26.91 12.54
C GLY A 267 14.13 -27.66 13.78
N ASN A 268 14.60 -27.24 14.96
CA ASN A 268 14.13 -27.75 16.26
C ASN A 268 12.92 -26.99 16.83
N ARG A 269 12.34 -26.01 16.13
CA ARG A 269 11.20 -25.22 16.61
C ARG A 269 9.87 -25.74 16.05
N HIS A 270 8.88 -25.95 16.92
CA HIS A 270 7.50 -26.23 16.50
C HIS A 270 6.68 -24.94 16.56
N TYR A 271 6.30 -24.41 15.41
CA TYR A 271 5.44 -23.24 15.30
C TYR A 271 3.98 -23.70 15.21
N ILE A 272 3.18 -23.36 16.23
CA ILE A 272 1.74 -23.68 16.31
C ILE A 272 0.88 -22.44 16.09
N TYR A 273 -0.29 -22.60 15.46
CA TYR A 273 -1.17 -21.47 15.15
C TYR A 273 -1.73 -20.81 16.43
N LEU A 274 -1.45 -19.51 16.59
CA LEU A 274 -1.90 -18.69 17.70
C LEU A 274 -3.13 -17.84 17.31
N HIS A 275 -2.97 -16.87 16.40
CA HIS A 275 -4.06 -16.00 15.96
C HIS A 275 -3.72 -15.23 14.67
N HIS A 276 -4.49 -14.20 14.36
CA HIS A 276 -4.33 -13.26 13.24
C HIS A 276 -4.84 -11.87 13.66
N ALA A 277 -4.44 -10.82 12.93
CA ALA A 277 -5.16 -9.54 12.93
C ALA A 277 -6.35 -9.60 11.95
N GLN A 278 -7.41 -8.83 12.20
CA GLN A 278 -8.67 -8.91 11.43
C GLN A 278 -8.51 -8.68 9.91
N SER A 279 -7.56 -7.82 9.50
CA SER A 279 -7.24 -7.54 8.10
C SER A 279 -6.49 -8.66 7.36
N GLN A 280 -6.00 -9.68 8.08
CA GLN A 280 -5.13 -10.73 7.55
C GLN A 280 -5.87 -12.00 7.11
N VAL A 281 -7.10 -12.25 7.59
CA VAL A 281 -7.86 -13.50 7.30
C VAL A 281 -8.18 -13.66 5.82
N ARG A 282 -8.78 -12.63 5.18
CA ARG A 282 -9.03 -12.63 3.73
C ARG A 282 -7.72 -12.71 2.92
N GLN A 283 -6.64 -12.13 3.46
CA GLN A 283 -5.28 -12.24 2.90
C GLN A 283 -4.60 -13.61 3.16
N LYS A 284 -5.27 -14.55 3.83
CA LYS A 284 -4.72 -15.86 4.26
C LYS A 284 -3.35 -15.73 4.95
N GLN A 285 -3.21 -14.74 5.84
CA GLN A 285 -2.04 -14.44 6.67
C GLN A 285 -2.38 -14.71 8.16
N PHE A 286 -1.46 -15.34 8.90
CA PHE A 286 -1.69 -15.83 10.26
C PHE A 286 -0.40 -15.76 11.11
N TYR A 287 -0.53 -15.52 12.41
CA TYR A 287 0.55 -15.58 13.38
C TYR A 287 0.63 -16.95 14.05
N PHE A 288 1.81 -17.55 13.96
CA PHE A 288 2.17 -18.78 14.64
C PHE A 288 3.17 -18.47 15.77
N TYR A 289 3.17 -19.30 16.80
CA TYR A 289 4.00 -19.17 18.00
C TYR A 289 4.84 -20.44 18.18
N CYS A 290 6.14 -20.29 18.41
CA CYS A 290 6.99 -21.32 18.98
C CYS A 290 7.07 -21.07 20.48
N GLU A 291 6.69 -22.08 21.27
CA GLU A 291 6.78 -22.00 22.72
C GLU A 291 8.25 -21.82 23.16
N ASP A 292 8.45 -21.04 24.22
CA ASP A 292 9.76 -20.68 24.74
C ASP A 292 10.01 -21.52 26.01
N GLU A 293 10.99 -22.43 25.96
CA GLU A 293 11.20 -23.49 26.96
C GLU A 293 11.26 -22.89 28.38
N GLY A 294 10.28 -23.27 29.21
CA GLY A 294 10.18 -22.84 30.60
C GLY A 294 9.59 -21.44 30.84
N LYS A 295 9.01 -20.76 29.84
CA LYS A 295 8.41 -19.41 30.02
C LYS A 295 6.90 -19.30 29.80
N MET A 296 6.38 -19.76 28.66
CA MET A 296 4.99 -19.49 28.24
C MET A 296 4.53 -20.53 27.21
N THR A 297 3.37 -21.15 27.44
CA THR A 297 2.66 -21.98 26.44
C THR A 297 1.61 -21.13 25.70
N ARG A 298 1.10 -21.64 24.58
CA ARG A 298 -0.03 -21.05 23.83
C ARG A 298 -1.24 -20.80 24.73
N GLU A 299 -1.59 -21.72 25.62
CA GLU A 299 -2.75 -21.60 26.53
C GLU A 299 -2.54 -20.46 27.53
N THR A 300 -1.35 -20.36 28.11
CA THR A 300 -1.03 -19.26 29.05
C THR A 300 -1.00 -17.90 28.35
N LEU A 301 -0.57 -17.85 27.09
CA LEU A 301 -0.62 -16.64 26.26
C LEU A 301 -2.05 -16.27 25.83
N GLU A 302 -2.86 -17.25 25.41
CA GLU A 302 -4.29 -17.08 25.09
C GLU A 302 -5.11 -16.66 26.32
N SER A 303 -4.71 -17.07 27.52
CA SER A 303 -5.30 -16.65 28.81
C SER A 303 -4.91 -15.20 29.17
N TRP A 304 -3.63 -14.85 29.03
CA TRP A 304 -3.15 -13.47 29.26
C TRP A 304 -3.79 -12.45 28.32
N MET A 305 -4.15 -12.84 27.09
CA MET A 305 -4.86 -11.98 26.14
C MET A 305 -6.20 -11.45 26.68
N GLY A 306 -6.88 -12.22 27.54
CA GLY A 306 -8.12 -11.84 28.21
C GLY A 306 -9.06 -13.03 28.44
N ASN A 307 -10.10 -12.80 29.24
CA ASN A 307 -11.25 -13.71 29.31
C ASN A 307 -12.20 -13.41 28.14
N PHE A 308 -12.61 -14.44 27.40
CA PHE A 308 -13.59 -14.34 26.31
C PHE A 308 -14.76 -15.34 26.51
N ASP A 309 -14.86 -15.94 27.70
CA ASP A 309 -15.77 -17.04 27.98
C ASP A 309 -17.18 -16.57 28.36
N ASP A 310 -17.53 -15.31 28.08
CA ASP A 310 -18.89 -14.79 28.02
C ASP A 310 -19.39 -14.59 26.58
N GLU A 311 -18.49 -14.44 25.60
CA GLU A 311 -18.86 -14.23 24.20
C GLU A 311 -19.24 -15.57 23.54
N ARG A 312 -20.54 -15.84 23.47
CA ARG A 312 -21.12 -17.11 22.97
C ARG A 312 -21.21 -17.20 21.44
N LEU A 313 -21.00 -16.11 20.71
CA LEU A 313 -21.16 -16.06 19.25
C LEU A 313 -19.78 -16.30 18.58
N PRO A 314 -19.57 -17.40 17.82
CA PRO A 314 -18.22 -17.85 17.44
C PRO A 314 -17.37 -16.85 16.65
N ALA A 315 -17.98 -16.11 15.72
CA ALA A 315 -17.28 -15.10 14.94
C ALA A 315 -16.89 -13.89 15.80
N LYS A 316 -17.82 -13.35 16.59
CA LYS A 316 -17.55 -12.26 17.54
C LYS A 316 -16.52 -12.65 18.62
N ASN A 317 -16.51 -13.90 19.08
CA ASN A 317 -15.46 -14.43 19.97
C ASN A 317 -14.08 -14.41 19.30
N THR A 318 -14.02 -14.89 18.05
CA THR A 318 -12.81 -14.87 17.22
C THR A 318 -12.32 -13.44 16.97
N ALA A 319 -13.21 -12.54 16.55
CA ALA A 319 -12.92 -11.13 16.30
C ALA A 319 -12.39 -10.42 17.57
N ARG A 320 -13.03 -10.61 18.74
CA ARG A 320 -12.54 -10.08 20.02
C ARG A 320 -11.14 -10.60 20.37
N ARG A 321 -10.85 -11.88 20.13
CA ARG A 321 -9.50 -12.46 20.30
C ARG A 321 -8.45 -11.91 19.31
N THR A 322 -8.83 -11.31 18.18
CA THR A 322 -7.86 -10.61 17.29
C THR A 322 -7.32 -9.30 17.87
N GLN A 323 -8.05 -8.63 18.77
CA GLN A 323 -7.75 -7.24 19.15
C GLN A 323 -6.30 -7.01 19.62
N PRO A 324 -5.67 -7.88 20.45
CA PRO A 324 -4.28 -7.72 20.88
C PRO A 324 -3.25 -7.73 19.74
N PHE A 325 -3.60 -8.26 18.56
CA PHE A 325 -2.74 -8.30 17.37
C PHE A 325 -2.85 -7.04 16.49
N SER A 326 -3.72 -6.08 16.84
CA SER A 326 -3.81 -4.79 16.14
C SER A 326 -2.49 -4.03 16.21
N SER A 327 -1.93 -3.67 15.05
CA SER A 327 -0.79 -2.75 14.93
C SER A 327 -1.08 -1.46 15.71
N THR A 328 -0.28 -1.20 16.75
CA THR A 328 -0.57 -0.14 17.74
C THR A 328 0.73 0.43 18.28
N GLU A 329 0.84 1.75 18.34
CA GLU A 329 1.94 2.43 19.04
C GLU A 329 1.64 2.51 20.53
N VAL A 330 2.66 2.37 21.38
CA VAL A 330 2.54 2.59 22.83
C VAL A 330 2.64 4.08 23.13
N THR A 331 1.71 4.57 23.96
CA THR A 331 1.68 5.95 24.44
C THR A 331 2.05 6.00 25.93
N ILE A 332 1.07 5.86 26.82
CA ILE A 332 1.21 5.87 28.28
C ILE A 332 0.48 4.69 28.93
N GLU A 333 0.90 4.33 30.14
CA GLU A 333 0.10 3.51 31.04
C GLU A 333 -0.88 4.39 31.84
N ILE A 334 -2.11 3.90 32.05
CA ILE A 334 -3.21 4.65 32.69
C ILE A 334 -3.76 3.80 33.83
N ASP A 335 -3.65 4.31 35.07
CA ASP A 335 -4.26 3.66 36.25
C ASP A 335 -5.77 3.52 36.04
N ARG A 336 -6.31 2.32 36.30
CA ARG A 336 -7.75 2.03 36.19
C ARG A 336 -8.61 2.96 37.05
N LYS A 337 -8.07 3.56 38.11
CA LYS A 337 -8.75 4.59 38.92
C LYS A 337 -9.05 5.89 38.17
N LEU A 338 -8.52 6.06 36.96
CA LEU A 338 -8.77 7.20 36.07
C LEU A 338 -9.69 6.83 34.88
N VAL A 339 -10.34 5.66 34.93
CA VAL A 339 -11.15 5.11 33.84
C VAL A 339 -12.49 4.63 34.36
N ASP A 340 -13.51 5.47 34.21
CA ASP A 340 -14.91 5.10 34.42
C ASP A 340 -15.53 4.49 33.16
N VAL A 341 -16.54 3.63 33.32
CA VAL A 341 -17.32 3.04 32.22
C VAL A 341 -18.71 3.66 32.21
N ILE A 342 -18.98 4.50 31.22
CA ILE A 342 -20.29 5.13 31.00
C ILE A 342 -21.22 4.22 30.17
N PRO A 343 -22.54 4.26 30.40
CA PRO A 343 -23.51 3.47 29.63
C PRO A 343 -23.84 4.13 28.28
N ASP A 344 -24.19 3.30 27.29
CA ASP A 344 -24.65 3.75 25.97
C ASP A 344 -25.91 4.63 26.03
N LEU A 345 -26.00 5.60 25.11
CA LEU A 345 -27.20 6.39 24.87
C LEU A 345 -28.02 5.76 23.74
N ARG A 346 -29.21 5.25 24.07
CA ARG A 346 -30.08 4.52 23.13
C ARG A 346 -31.44 5.18 22.98
N THR A 347 -32.14 4.87 21.88
CA THR A 347 -33.56 5.21 21.71
C THR A 347 -34.42 4.55 22.80
N THR A 348 -35.63 5.07 23.04
CA THR A 348 -36.52 4.58 24.11
C THR A 348 -37.04 3.16 23.91
N ASP A 349 -37.00 2.65 22.67
CA ASP A 349 -37.27 1.26 22.30
C ASP A 349 -36.01 0.37 22.32
N GLY A 350 -34.83 0.96 22.55
CA GLY A 350 -33.52 0.29 22.50
C GLY A 350 -32.98 -0.02 21.11
N LYS A 351 -33.71 0.30 20.02
CA LYS A 351 -33.37 -0.09 18.64
C LYS A 351 -32.03 0.46 18.16
N TYR A 352 -31.73 1.73 18.46
CA TYR A 352 -30.53 2.41 17.98
C TYR A 352 -29.63 2.91 19.12
N ASN A 353 -28.33 3.02 18.84
CA ASN A 353 -27.30 3.54 19.75
C ASN A 353 -26.65 4.82 19.17
N PHE A 354 -26.63 5.90 19.94
CA PHE A 354 -26.01 7.17 19.57
C PHE A 354 -24.53 7.27 19.93
N THR A 355 -24.03 6.37 20.79
CA THR A 355 -22.65 6.39 21.33
C THR A 355 -21.80 5.19 20.91
N ASP A 356 -22.24 4.39 19.94
CA ASP A 356 -21.57 3.12 19.63
C ASP A 356 -20.12 3.32 19.17
N GLY A 357 -19.18 2.87 19.99
CA GLY A 357 -17.74 3.00 19.75
C GLY A 357 -17.10 4.34 20.13
N VAL A 358 -17.83 5.34 20.66
CA VAL A 358 -17.26 6.63 21.10
C VAL A 358 -17.31 6.80 22.62
N GLY A 359 -16.29 7.45 23.18
CA GLY A 359 -16.27 7.91 24.57
C GLY A 359 -15.59 9.26 24.72
N GLN A 360 -15.25 9.62 25.97
CA GLN A 360 -14.66 10.91 26.31
C GLN A 360 -13.23 10.77 26.84
N ILE A 361 -12.43 11.81 26.67
CA ILE A 361 -11.14 12.00 27.34
C ILE A 361 -11.06 13.45 27.85
N SER A 362 -10.50 13.64 29.05
CA SER A 362 -10.14 15.01 29.48
C SER A 362 -9.10 15.58 28.53
N SER A 363 -9.01 16.91 28.42
CA SER A 363 -7.90 17.49 27.67
C SER A 363 -6.59 16.97 28.25
N ASP A 364 -6.49 16.80 29.56
CA ASP A 364 -5.32 16.42 30.36
C ASP A 364 -4.76 15.02 30.17
N LEU A 365 -5.61 14.01 30.02
CA LEU A 365 -5.13 12.68 29.70
C LEU A 365 -4.66 12.63 28.23
N ASN A 366 -5.38 13.33 27.36
CA ASN A 366 -4.97 13.55 25.96
C ASN A 366 -3.68 14.41 25.88
N HIS A 367 -3.48 15.33 26.84
CA HIS A 367 -2.31 16.19 27.00
C HIS A 367 -1.07 15.29 27.27
N MET A 368 -1.17 14.37 28.23
CA MET A 368 -0.11 13.41 28.56
C MET A 368 0.23 12.43 27.42
N ILE A 369 -0.77 11.93 26.69
CA ILE A 369 -0.59 10.99 25.56
C ILE A 369 0.36 11.58 24.51
N HIS A 370 0.12 12.82 24.08
CA HIS A 370 0.91 13.45 23.02
C HIS A 370 2.39 13.67 23.39
N LYS A 371 2.67 14.02 24.65
CA LYS A 371 4.05 14.15 25.14
C LYS A 371 4.81 12.82 25.07
N SER A 372 4.14 11.69 25.30
CA SER A 372 4.80 10.36 25.29
C SER A 372 5.29 9.94 23.90
N ILE A 373 4.58 10.36 22.85
CA ILE A 373 4.93 10.07 21.44
C ILE A 373 5.87 11.12 20.82
N GLY A 374 6.58 11.89 21.65
CA GLY A 374 7.63 12.80 21.22
C GLY A 374 7.15 14.07 20.51
N ILE A 375 5.87 14.41 20.65
CA ILE A 375 5.32 15.62 20.03
C ILE A 375 5.43 16.77 21.03
N HIS A 376 6.23 17.78 20.67
CA HIS A 376 6.51 18.95 21.49
C HIS A 376 5.40 19.99 21.36
N VAL A 377 4.93 20.51 22.50
CA VAL A 377 3.76 21.40 22.59
C VAL A 377 4.13 22.70 23.28
N GLU A 378 4.03 23.83 22.57
CA GLU A 378 4.12 25.14 23.21
C GLU A 378 2.75 25.67 23.66
N LYS A 379 2.76 26.72 24.50
CA LYS A 379 1.56 27.29 25.14
C LYS A 379 0.70 28.08 24.13
N GLY A 380 -0.04 27.37 23.29
CA GLY A 380 -1.03 27.97 22.39
C GLY A 380 -1.41 27.09 21.20
N GLU A 381 -0.56 26.12 20.86
CA GLU A 381 -0.67 25.39 19.59
C GLU A 381 -1.63 24.19 19.61
N TYR A 382 -1.69 23.54 18.45
CA TYR A 382 -2.73 22.63 17.96
C TYR A 382 -2.90 21.35 18.80
N VAL A 383 -4.04 20.68 18.64
CA VAL A 383 -4.50 19.54 19.45
C VAL A 383 -5.35 18.61 18.58
N SER A 384 -5.29 17.29 18.78
CA SER A 384 -6.29 16.38 18.21
C SER A 384 -7.57 16.33 19.05
N SER A 385 -8.70 16.68 18.44
CA SER A 385 -10.03 16.67 19.10
C SER A 385 -10.54 15.27 19.44
N VAL A 386 -9.93 14.24 18.85
CA VAL A 386 -10.29 12.83 18.99
C VAL A 386 -9.02 11.96 18.91
N LEU A 387 -9.03 10.82 19.59
CA LEU A 387 -8.06 9.73 19.40
C LEU A 387 -8.80 8.42 19.11
N GLN A 388 -8.29 7.57 18.21
CA GLN A 388 -8.71 6.17 18.16
C GLN A 388 -7.82 5.33 19.09
N ILE A 389 -8.42 4.47 19.92
CA ILE A 389 -7.71 3.73 20.99
C ILE A 389 -7.94 2.22 20.99
N ARG A 390 -7.06 1.52 21.72
CA ARG A 390 -7.23 0.14 22.20
C ARG A 390 -6.81 0.09 23.67
N TYR A 391 -7.76 0.04 24.60
CA TYR A 391 -7.48 0.02 26.04
C TYR A 391 -8.32 -1.07 26.73
N GLY A 392 -7.69 -1.98 27.48
CA GLY A 392 -8.36 -2.97 28.33
C GLY A 392 -9.24 -4.04 27.65
N GLY A 393 -9.57 -3.90 26.36
CA GLY A 393 -10.60 -4.65 25.63
C GLY A 393 -11.60 -3.74 24.89
N CYS A 394 -11.59 -2.45 25.19
CA CYS A 394 -12.29 -1.40 24.45
C CYS A 394 -11.57 -1.11 23.12
N LYS A 395 -12.34 -1.06 22.04
CA LYS A 395 -12.01 -0.48 20.73
C LYS A 395 -12.97 0.70 20.55
N GLY A 396 -12.46 1.85 20.09
CA GLY A 396 -13.29 3.01 19.86
C GLY A 396 -12.51 4.30 19.59
N THR A 397 -13.25 5.38 19.41
CA THR A 397 -12.74 6.76 19.51
C THR A 397 -12.97 7.33 20.91
N ILE A 398 -12.16 8.32 21.29
CA ILE A 398 -12.40 9.17 22.46
C ILE A 398 -12.24 10.64 22.09
N ALA A 399 -13.26 11.45 22.34
CA ALA A 399 -13.30 12.88 22.04
C ALA A 399 -12.93 13.74 23.26
N ILE A 400 -12.33 14.91 23.06
CA ILE A 400 -12.04 15.83 24.15
C ILE A 400 -13.35 16.36 24.76
N ASN A 401 -13.48 16.26 26.09
CA ASN A 401 -14.43 17.03 26.86
C ASN A 401 -13.71 17.93 27.90
N PRO A 402 -13.57 19.25 27.67
CA PRO A 402 -12.90 20.17 28.60
C PRO A 402 -13.63 20.39 29.93
N GLN A 403 -14.84 19.86 30.13
CA GLN A 403 -15.49 19.84 31.45
C GLN A 403 -14.75 18.92 32.45
N LEU A 404 -13.78 18.13 31.99
CA LEU A 404 -12.99 17.18 32.76
C LEU A 404 -11.59 17.71 33.16
N ASP A 405 -11.31 19.02 33.02
CA ASP A 405 -9.93 19.57 33.02
C ASP A 405 -9.40 20.15 34.36
N GLY A 406 -8.08 20.00 34.56
CA GLY A 406 -7.25 20.50 35.68
C GLY A 406 -5.69 20.44 35.55
N LYS A 407 -5.04 19.76 34.57
CA LYS A 407 -3.56 19.59 34.40
C LYS A 407 -3.01 19.37 32.94
N LYS A 408 -2.36 20.40 32.35
CA LYS A 408 -2.29 20.81 30.90
C LYS A 408 -1.26 20.25 29.84
N LYS A 409 -1.65 20.38 28.54
CA LYS A 409 -1.06 20.49 27.13
C LYS A 409 -0.70 19.28 26.15
N GLN A 410 -1.18 19.33 24.87
CA GLN A 410 -1.51 18.30 23.78
C GLN A 410 -0.95 18.70 22.37
N LEU A 411 -0.75 17.78 21.38
CA LEU A 411 -0.61 18.03 19.90
C LEU A 411 -0.52 16.66 19.14
N LEU A 412 -1.39 16.19 18.22
CA LEU A 412 -1.54 16.52 16.76
C LEU A 412 -2.46 15.45 16.04
N ILE A 413 -3.10 15.77 14.89
CA ILE A 413 -3.64 14.84 13.83
C ILE A 413 -3.37 15.47 12.44
N ARG A 414 -3.28 14.69 11.36
CA ARG A 414 -3.15 15.21 9.98
C ARG A 414 -4.50 15.23 9.23
N PRO A 415 -4.95 16.36 8.66
CA PRO A 415 -6.05 16.36 7.71
C PRO A 415 -5.61 15.74 6.37
N SER A 416 -6.46 14.88 5.78
CA SER A 416 -6.28 14.36 4.43
C SER A 416 -7.20 15.09 3.44
N ASN A 417 -6.68 15.41 2.26
CA ASN A 417 -7.47 16.03 1.20
C ASN A 417 -8.42 15.00 0.59
N LEU A 418 -9.71 15.31 0.51
CA LEU A 418 -10.68 14.36 -0.04
C LEU A 418 -10.49 14.18 -1.55
N CYS A 419 -10.38 12.92 -1.96
CA CYS A 419 -10.70 12.51 -3.33
C CYS A 419 -12.07 11.81 -3.33
N LEU A 420 -12.91 12.16 -4.30
CA LEU A 420 -14.08 11.35 -4.67
C LEU A 420 -13.62 9.99 -5.23
N ASN A 421 -14.49 8.99 -5.18
CA ASN A 421 -14.34 7.68 -5.82
C ASN A 421 -15.58 7.35 -6.68
N ARG A 422 -15.59 6.18 -7.32
CA ARG A 422 -16.67 5.75 -8.23
C ARG A 422 -18.03 5.68 -7.53
N GLU A 423 -18.00 5.23 -6.28
CA GLU A 423 -19.14 5.01 -5.39
C GLU A 423 -19.84 6.33 -5.04
N VAL A 424 -19.08 7.29 -4.49
CA VAL A 424 -19.59 8.64 -4.16
C VAL A 424 -20.01 9.40 -5.42
N ILE A 425 -19.30 9.26 -6.54
CA ILE A 425 -19.67 9.90 -7.81
C ILE A 425 -21.03 9.39 -8.33
N ASN A 426 -21.30 8.09 -8.22
CA ASN A 426 -22.60 7.52 -8.59
C ASN A 426 -23.72 8.06 -7.69
N LEU A 427 -23.51 8.15 -6.38
CA LEU A 427 -24.49 8.72 -5.44
C LEU A 427 -24.75 10.22 -5.68
N LEU A 428 -23.70 11.01 -5.95
CA LEU A 428 -23.84 12.43 -6.31
C LEU A 428 -24.62 12.59 -7.63
N SER A 429 -24.31 11.78 -8.64
CA SER A 429 -25.02 11.80 -9.93
C SER A 429 -26.49 11.40 -9.78
N TYR A 430 -26.80 10.38 -8.98
CA TYR A 430 -28.17 9.96 -8.65
C TYR A 430 -28.95 11.05 -7.92
N ARG A 431 -28.30 11.73 -6.96
CA ARG A 431 -28.90 12.84 -6.21
C ARG A 431 -29.04 14.14 -7.01
N GLY A 432 -28.71 14.14 -8.29
CA GLY A 432 -28.97 15.23 -9.24
C GLY A 432 -27.82 16.22 -9.44
N ILE A 433 -26.60 15.91 -8.97
CA ILE A 433 -25.42 16.75 -9.27
C ILE A 433 -25.07 16.65 -10.75
N SER A 434 -24.87 17.81 -11.39
CA SER A 434 -24.54 17.87 -12.81
C SER A 434 -23.21 17.16 -13.12
N ASN A 435 -23.27 16.26 -14.10
CA ASN A 435 -22.10 15.62 -14.72
C ASN A 435 -21.00 16.64 -15.11
N GLU A 436 -21.41 17.85 -15.52
CA GLU A 436 -20.49 18.91 -15.92
C GLU A 436 -19.67 19.46 -14.75
N HIS A 437 -20.25 19.55 -13.55
CA HIS A 437 -19.52 20.00 -12.36
C HIS A 437 -18.41 18.99 -12.01
N ILE A 438 -18.75 17.69 -11.99
CA ILE A 438 -17.81 16.61 -11.66
C ILE A 438 -16.67 16.55 -12.69
N LEU A 439 -16.98 16.71 -14.00
CA LEU A 439 -15.98 16.85 -15.06
C LEU A 439 -15.08 18.09 -14.87
N VAL A 440 -15.64 19.23 -14.46
CA VAL A 440 -14.84 20.45 -14.17
C VAL A 440 -13.91 20.24 -12.96
N PHE A 441 -14.30 19.51 -11.93
CA PHE A 441 -13.39 19.13 -10.84
C PHE A 441 -12.27 18.19 -11.31
N GLN A 442 -12.58 17.19 -12.15
CA GLN A 442 -11.53 16.34 -12.77
C GLN A 442 -10.53 17.18 -13.57
N LEU A 443 -11.02 18.04 -14.47
CA LEU A 443 -10.17 18.87 -15.32
C LEU A 443 -9.33 19.85 -14.49
N ARG A 444 -9.89 20.48 -13.45
CA ARG A 444 -9.13 21.33 -12.51
C ARG A 444 -8.04 20.56 -11.76
N ASN A 445 -8.31 19.33 -11.31
CA ASN A 445 -7.32 18.50 -10.64
C ASN A 445 -6.17 18.11 -11.60
N ILE A 446 -6.49 17.75 -12.84
CA ILE A 446 -5.48 17.44 -13.89
C ILE A 446 -4.66 18.69 -14.24
N LEU A 447 -5.29 19.85 -14.44
CA LEU A 447 -4.59 21.10 -14.75
C LEU A 447 -3.69 21.57 -13.60
N TRP A 448 -4.12 21.40 -12.34
CA TRP A 448 -3.28 21.68 -11.16
C TRP A 448 -2.05 20.75 -11.09
N LEU A 449 -2.24 19.45 -11.37
CA LEU A 449 -1.13 18.50 -11.44
C LEU A 449 -0.13 18.88 -12.54
N ILE A 450 -0.59 19.26 -13.74
CA ILE A 450 0.29 19.66 -14.84
C ILE A 450 0.97 21.00 -14.56
N ALA A 451 0.27 21.98 -13.98
CA ALA A 451 0.84 23.27 -13.59
C ALA A 451 1.99 23.15 -12.55
N SER A 452 2.07 22.03 -11.83
CA SER A 452 3.19 21.73 -10.94
C SER A 452 4.52 21.42 -11.66
N LEU A 453 4.49 21.18 -12.98
CA LEU A 453 5.69 21.14 -13.83
C LEU A 453 6.23 22.53 -14.20
N PHE A 454 5.48 23.60 -13.93
CA PHE A 454 5.84 24.96 -14.34
C PHE A 454 6.02 25.91 -13.14
N SER A 455 5.12 25.85 -12.15
CA SER A 455 5.18 26.70 -10.95
C SER A 455 5.86 25.99 -9.78
N ASN A 456 6.94 26.58 -9.26
CA ASN A 456 7.68 26.07 -8.09
C ASN A 456 6.81 25.94 -6.83
N LYS A 457 5.82 26.84 -6.67
CA LYS A 457 4.83 26.78 -5.57
C LYS A 457 3.90 25.57 -5.72
N SER A 458 3.38 25.33 -6.92
CA SER A 458 2.55 24.15 -7.19
C SER A 458 3.35 22.85 -7.09
N ALA A 459 4.62 22.84 -7.48
CA ALA A 459 5.55 21.72 -7.29
C ALA A 459 5.70 21.35 -5.81
N LEU A 460 5.95 22.34 -4.94
CA LEU A 460 6.03 22.14 -3.50
C LEU A 460 4.74 21.54 -2.92
N CYS A 461 3.57 22.07 -3.29
CA CYS A 461 2.29 21.51 -2.84
C CYS A 461 2.08 20.05 -3.28
N VAL A 462 2.33 19.74 -4.56
CA VAL A 462 2.19 18.36 -5.09
C VAL A 462 3.13 17.40 -4.37
N LEU A 463 4.40 17.76 -4.18
CA LEU A 463 5.39 16.89 -3.54
C LEU A 463 5.14 16.72 -2.03
N ARG A 464 4.93 17.81 -1.30
CA ARG A 464 4.70 17.80 0.16
C ARG A 464 3.45 17.01 0.55
N ASP A 465 2.40 17.02 -0.28
CA ASP A 465 1.15 16.29 -0.08
C ASP A 465 1.24 14.79 -0.44
N LYS A 466 2.19 14.36 -1.29
CA LYS A 466 2.13 13.04 -1.96
C LYS A 466 3.33 12.11 -1.73
N ILE A 467 4.51 12.61 -1.36
CA ILE A 467 5.69 11.77 -1.13
C ILE A 467 6.05 11.64 0.35
N LEU A 468 6.88 10.66 0.70
CA LEU A 468 7.24 10.37 2.09
C LEU A 468 7.84 11.58 2.84
N HIS A 469 7.31 11.85 4.04
CA HIS A 469 7.65 13.04 4.82
C HIS A 469 8.96 12.86 5.61
N VAL A 470 10.06 12.74 4.87
CA VAL A 470 11.44 12.60 5.39
C VAL A 470 12.37 13.72 4.91
N LEU A 471 12.01 14.38 3.79
CA LEU A 471 12.77 15.49 3.22
C LEU A 471 12.54 16.82 3.99
N PRO A 472 13.56 17.69 4.09
CA PRO A 472 13.49 18.97 4.79
C PRO A 472 12.78 20.05 3.94
N TRP A 473 11.46 19.96 3.83
CA TRP A 473 10.65 20.80 2.92
C TRP A 473 10.80 22.31 3.12
N LEU A 474 10.89 22.79 4.36
CA LEU A 474 11.07 24.22 4.69
C LEU A 474 12.41 24.80 4.19
N GLN A 475 13.39 23.94 3.98
CA GLN A 475 14.69 24.30 3.41
C GLN A 475 14.67 24.14 1.89
N ILE A 476 14.08 23.06 1.38
CA ILE A 476 13.91 22.80 -0.06
C ILE A 476 13.06 23.88 -0.74
N SER A 477 12.09 24.48 -0.05
CA SER A 477 11.27 25.59 -0.59
C SER A 477 12.04 26.89 -0.85
N ARG A 478 13.33 26.95 -0.51
CA ARG A 478 14.25 28.05 -0.89
C ARG A 478 14.95 27.82 -2.24
N HIS A 479 14.87 26.61 -2.78
CA HIS A 479 15.38 26.32 -4.13
C HIS A 479 14.38 26.87 -5.17
N SER A 480 14.83 27.79 -6.01
CA SER A 480 13.93 28.54 -6.91
C SER A 480 13.30 27.70 -8.02
N ASN A 481 13.89 26.53 -8.36
CA ASN A 481 13.48 25.75 -9.53
C ASN A 481 13.48 24.22 -9.27
N LEU A 482 12.44 23.72 -8.60
CA LEU A 482 12.23 22.29 -8.37
C LEU A 482 11.69 21.55 -9.61
N SER A 483 11.19 22.26 -10.62
CA SER A 483 10.61 21.65 -11.82
C SER A 483 11.64 21.25 -12.88
N SER A 484 12.81 21.88 -12.94
CA SER A 484 13.93 21.42 -13.79
C SER A 484 14.91 20.50 -13.06
N GLU A 485 15.00 20.58 -11.73
CA GLU A 485 15.97 19.82 -10.93
C GLU A 485 15.76 18.30 -11.10
N PRO A 486 16.78 17.51 -11.51
CA PRO A 486 16.64 16.09 -11.84
C PRO A 486 15.94 15.17 -10.81
N PHE A 487 16.11 15.38 -9.50
CA PHE A 487 15.44 14.55 -8.48
C PHE A 487 13.98 14.95 -8.29
N PHE A 488 13.70 16.23 -8.03
CA PHE A 488 12.36 16.75 -7.83
C PHE A 488 11.50 16.65 -9.10
N ARG A 489 12.07 16.87 -10.29
CA ARG A 489 11.38 16.64 -11.58
C ARG A 489 10.93 15.19 -11.73
N ARG A 490 11.77 14.21 -11.38
CA ARG A 490 11.40 12.79 -11.41
C ARG A 490 10.29 12.48 -10.41
N LEU A 491 10.39 13.00 -9.18
CA LEU A 491 9.32 12.88 -8.19
C LEU A 491 8.00 13.50 -8.70
N LEU A 492 8.04 14.66 -9.36
CA LEU A 492 6.87 15.34 -9.95
C LEU A 492 6.26 14.50 -11.07
N LEU A 493 7.01 14.17 -12.13
CA LEU A 493 6.52 13.38 -13.27
C LEU A 493 5.91 12.05 -12.83
N THR A 494 6.59 11.35 -11.90
CA THR A 494 6.12 10.08 -11.34
C THR A 494 4.89 10.26 -10.43
N THR A 495 4.82 11.33 -9.63
CA THR A 495 3.63 11.67 -8.84
C THR A 495 2.44 12.01 -9.74
N ILE A 496 2.63 12.82 -10.78
CA ILE A 496 1.58 13.20 -11.74
C ILE A 496 1.07 11.95 -12.45
N THR A 497 1.97 11.11 -12.98
CA THR A 497 1.61 9.83 -13.63
C THR A 497 0.79 8.93 -12.71
N ASN A 498 1.17 8.81 -11.43
CA ASN A 498 0.44 8.03 -10.43
C ASN A 498 -0.96 8.63 -10.13
N ASN A 499 -1.09 9.95 -10.01
CA ASN A 499 -2.39 10.59 -9.78
C ASN A 499 -3.29 10.51 -11.03
N LEU A 500 -2.76 10.70 -12.24
CA LEU A 500 -3.49 10.48 -13.49
C LEU A 500 -3.97 9.03 -13.61
N HIS A 501 -3.10 8.05 -13.31
CA HIS A 501 -3.46 6.64 -13.27
C HIS A 501 -4.59 6.35 -12.25
N GLN A 502 -4.59 6.98 -11.07
CA GLN A 502 -5.67 6.84 -10.09
C GLN A 502 -6.97 7.55 -10.51
N ILE A 503 -6.91 8.65 -11.26
CA ILE A 503 -8.10 9.28 -11.87
C ILE A 503 -8.71 8.31 -12.89
N VAL A 504 -7.92 7.73 -13.79
CA VAL A 504 -8.39 6.75 -14.79
C VAL A 504 -8.95 5.48 -14.11
N THR A 505 -8.17 4.83 -13.24
CA THR A 505 -8.50 3.50 -12.69
C THR A 505 -9.44 3.52 -11.49
N ARG A 506 -9.58 4.65 -10.77
CA ARG A 506 -10.39 4.74 -9.53
C ARG A 506 -11.27 5.99 -9.42
N ALA A 507 -11.29 6.86 -10.45
CA ALA A 507 -12.00 8.15 -10.43
C ALA A 507 -11.60 9.09 -9.26
N HIS A 508 -10.34 9.00 -8.79
CA HIS A 508 -9.82 9.76 -7.65
C HIS A 508 -9.69 11.29 -7.92
N ILE A 509 -10.78 12.03 -7.75
CA ILE A 509 -10.87 13.48 -8.05
C ILE A 509 -10.78 14.30 -6.76
N ARG A 510 -9.72 15.13 -6.60
CA ARG A 510 -9.53 16.03 -5.44
C ARG A 510 -10.62 17.11 -5.41
N VAL A 511 -11.31 17.25 -4.27
CA VAL A 511 -12.30 18.31 -4.04
C VAL A 511 -11.79 19.25 -2.92
N PRO A 512 -11.46 20.53 -3.21
CA PRO A 512 -10.88 21.44 -2.22
C PRO A 512 -11.80 21.78 -1.03
N LYS A 513 -13.12 21.81 -1.24
CA LYS A 513 -14.13 22.03 -0.19
C LYS A 513 -14.72 20.72 0.31
N ALA A 514 -13.83 19.76 0.61
CA ALA A 514 -14.18 18.49 1.20
C ALA A 514 -13.00 17.90 2.02
N ARG A 515 -13.31 17.06 3.01
CA ARG A 515 -12.32 16.44 3.91
C ARG A 515 -12.84 15.10 4.44
N TYR A 516 -11.93 14.17 4.73
CA TYR A 516 -12.24 13.00 5.57
C TYR A 516 -12.19 13.42 7.05
N MET A 517 -13.23 13.12 7.82
CA MET A 517 -13.33 13.50 9.24
C MET A 517 -13.82 12.31 10.07
N PHE A 518 -13.23 12.09 11.25
CA PHE A 518 -13.80 11.15 12.22
C PHE A 518 -15.17 11.63 12.70
N GLY A 519 -16.14 10.72 12.74
CA GLY A 519 -17.41 10.97 13.42
C GLY A 519 -17.26 10.88 14.93
N ILE A 520 -17.84 11.83 15.65
CA ILE A 520 -18.01 11.81 17.12
C ILE A 520 -19.42 12.32 17.48
N VAL A 521 -19.80 12.19 18.75
CA VAL A 521 -21.11 12.61 19.27
C VAL A 521 -21.05 13.97 19.98
N ASP A 522 -22.10 14.78 19.87
CA ASP A 522 -22.32 15.98 20.68
C ASP A 522 -22.71 15.56 22.10
N GLU A 523 -21.73 15.56 23.00
CA GLU A 523 -21.90 15.25 24.43
C GLU A 523 -22.67 16.34 25.20
N TYR A 524 -22.80 17.55 24.64
CA TYR A 524 -23.42 18.70 25.30
C TYR A 524 -24.92 18.82 25.05
N LYS A 525 -25.49 17.97 24.18
CA LYS A 525 -26.94 17.89 23.91
C LYS A 525 -27.52 19.17 23.29
N VAL A 526 -26.69 19.91 22.55
CA VAL A 526 -27.02 21.19 21.90
C VAL A 526 -27.48 21.01 20.45
N LEU A 527 -26.96 20.00 19.74
CA LEU A 527 -27.34 19.68 18.36
C LEU A 527 -28.66 18.91 18.32
N LYS A 528 -29.54 19.32 17.41
CA LYS A 528 -30.83 18.67 17.12
C LYS A 528 -30.70 17.71 15.94
N GLU A 529 -31.68 16.83 15.78
CA GLU A 529 -31.86 16.01 14.58
C GLU A 529 -31.81 16.88 13.31
N GLY A 530 -31.02 16.44 12.32
CA GLY A 530 -30.73 17.18 11.08
C GLY A 530 -29.56 18.17 11.16
N GLN A 531 -28.98 18.44 12.34
CA GLN A 531 -27.85 19.35 12.54
C GLN A 531 -26.53 18.59 12.76
N VAL A 532 -25.41 19.22 12.39
CA VAL A 532 -24.04 18.78 12.73
C VAL A 532 -23.19 20.00 13.11
N PHE A 533 -22.13 19.81 13.91
CA PHE A 533 -21.09 20.82 14.10
C PHE A 533 -19.80 20.39 13.39
N ILE A 534 -19.21 21.32 12.64
CA ILE A 534 -17.95 21.11 11.91
C ILE A 534 -17.13 22.40 11.99
N GLN A 535 -15.89 22.27 12.48
CA GLN A 535 -14.87 23.32 12.45
C GLN A 535 -13.61 22.72 11.84
N ILE A 536 -13.09 23.32 10.77
CA ILE A 536 -11.90 22.84 10.06
C ILE A 536 -10.70 23.73 10.36
N THR A 537 -9.50 23.16 10.37
CA THR A 537 -8.24 23.93 10.34
C THR A 537 -7.67 23.97 8.92
N ASP A 538 -7.15 25.12 8.48
CA ASP A 538 -6.41 25.24 7.20
C ASP A 538 -4.93 24.82 7.34
N GLU A 539 -4.11 25.05 6.30
CA GLU A 539 -2.69 24.70 6.32
C GLU A 539 -1.82 25.64 7.17
N ASP A 540 -2.28 26.87 7.40
CA ASP A 540 -1.59 27.90 8.18
C ASP A 540 -1.99 27.87 9.67
N GLY A 541 -2.98 27.05 10.04
CA GLY A 541 -3.46 26.84 11.41
C GLY A 541 -4.74 27.62 11.77
N HIS A 542 -5.34 28.37 10.84
CA HIS A 542 -6.57 29.11 11.10
C HIS A 542 -7.77 28.17 11.16
N LYS A 543 -8.71 28.46 12.06
CA LYS A 543 -9.92 27.67 12.26
C LYS A 543 -11.13 28.35 11.66
N THR A 544 -11.86 27.61 10.83
CA THR A 544 -13.09 28.07 10.16
C THR A 544 -14.24 27.14 10.54
N ILE A 545 -15.31 27.71 11.09
CA ILE A 545 -16.56 26.99 11.36
C ILE A 545 -17.37 26.92 10.06
N LEU A 546 -17.95 25.76 9.75
CA LEU A 546 -18.83 25.59 8.59
C LEU A 546 -20.29 25.84 9.00
N GLU A 547 -21.02 26.58 8.18
CA GLU A 547 -22.45 26.84 8.35
C GLU A 547 -23.20 26.62 7.03
N GLY A 548 -24.38 26.02 7.10
CA GLY A 548 -25.22 25.72 5.92
C GLY A 548 -25.30 24.23 5.57
N PRO A 549 -25.77 23.86 4.37
CA PRO A 549 -25.95 22.46 3.99
C PRO A 549 -24.60 21.80 3.67
N VAL A 550 -24.40 20.59 4.19
CA VAL A 550 -23.22 19.74 3.92
C VAL A 550 -23.66 18.35 3.52
N ALA A 551 -22.99 17.77 2.52
CA ALA A 551 -23.22 16.40 2.09
C ALA A 551 -22.22 15.46 2.78
N ILE A 552 -22.72 14.38 3.36
CA ILE A 552 -21.96 13.44 4.19
C ILE A 552 -22.24 12.01 3.74
N THR A 553 -21.19 11.19 3.63
CA THR A 553 -21.28 9.75 3.38
C THR A 553 -20.05 9.02 3.93
N LYS A 554 -19.99 7.69 3.84
CA LYS A 554 -18.88 6.84 4.29
C LYS A 554 -18.43 5.93 3.16
N ASN A 555 -17.15 5.54 3.12
CA ASN A 555 -16.69 4.53 2.18
C ASN A 555 -16.55 3.15 2.85
N PRO A 556 -17.04 2.06 2.23
CA PRO A 556 -17.83 2.01 1.01
C PRO A 556 -19.29 2.47 1.22
N CYS A 557 -19.86 3.16 0.24
CA CYS A 557 -21.27 3.50 0.15
C CYS A 557 -21.83 2.91 -1.15
N HIS A 558 -22.91 2.14 -1.05
CA HIS A 558 -23.49 1.43 -2.20
C HIS A 558 -24.98 1.73 -2.38
N HIS A 559 -25.70 2.02 -1.30
CA HIS A 559 -27.15 2.21 -1.33
C HIS A 559 -27.51 3.69 -1.58
N PRO A 560 -28.57 4.00 -2.36
CA PRO A 560 -29.02 5.39 -2.63
C PRO A 560 -29.16 6.31 -1.40
N GLY A 561 -29.49 5.73 -0.24
CA GLY A 561 -29.67 6.44 1.03
C GLY A 561 -28.38 6.79 1.80
N ASP A 562 -27.22 6.23 1.42
CA ASP A 562 -25.95 6.36 2.17
C ASP A 562 -25.36 7.77 2.16
N LEU A 563 -25.80 8.63 1.24
CA LEU A 563 -25.43 10.04 1.19
C LEU A 563 -26.53 10.87 1.87
N ARG A 564 -26.20 11.50 3.00
CA ARG A 564 -27.10 12.38 3.76
C ARG A 564 -26.68 13.83 3.58
N VAL A 565 -27.63 14.72 3.31
CA VAL A 565 -27.43 16.17 3.41
C VAL A 565 -27.95 16.63 4.77
N LEU A 566 -27.05 17.18 5.59
CA LEU A 566 -27.33 17.69 6.94
C LEU A 566 -26.97 19.18 7.02
N ARG A 567 -27.36 19.87 8.09
CA ARG A 567 -27.05 21.29 8.28
C ARG A 567 -25.93 21.50 9.29
N ALA A 568 -24.78 21.99 8.81
CA ALA A 568 -23.73 22.52 9.66
C ALA A 568 -24.21 23.80 10.37
N VAL A 569 -23.95 23.88 11.68
CA VAL A 569 -24.33 25.01 12.55
C VAL A 569 -23.21 25.41 13.50
N ASN A 570 -23.25 26.66 13.97
CA ASN A 570 -22.21 27.29 14.78
C ASN A 570 -22.60 27.33 16.26
N GLU A 571 -22.33 26.24 16.97
CA GLU A 571 -22.62 26.12 18.41
C GLU A 571 -21.38 26.39 19.27
N LYS A 572 -21.45 27.43 20.11
CA LYS A 572 -20.31 27.96 20.89
C LYS A 572 -19.74 26.99 21.91
N THR A 573 -20.55 26.07 22.43
CA THR A 573 -20.09 24.99 23.33
C THR A 573 -19.11 24.06 22.64
N LEU A 574 -19.26 23.84 21.32
CA LEU A 574 -18.49 22.87 20.54
C LEU A 574 -17.22 23.46 19.89
N HIS A 575 -16.94 24.76 20.05
CA HIS A 575 -15.78 25.45 19.46
C HIS A 575 -14.40 24.88 19.89
N HIS A 576 -14.35 24.03 20.91
CA HIS A 576 -13.14 23.30 21.32
C HIS A 576 -12.84 22.09 20.42
N LEU A 577 -13.83 21.59 19.67
CA LEU A 577 -13.73 20.50 18.71
C LEU A 577 -13.42 21.05 17.31
N TYR A 578 -12.55 20.37 16.58
CA TYR A 578 -12.16 20.71 15.21
C TYR A 578 -11.51 19.53 14.50
N ASP A 579 -11.57 19.53 13.16
CA ASP A 579 -11.14 18.45 12.27
C ASP A 579 -11.82 17.11 12.55
N VAL A 580 -13.06 17.20 13.05
CA VAL A 580 -14.00 16.12 13.38
C VAL A 580 -15.42 16.52 12.95
N LEU A 581 -16.25 15.52 12.70
CA LEU A 581 -17.67 15.67 12.42
C LEU A 581 -18.48 15.34 13.68
N VAL A 582 -19.22 16.31 14.22
CA VAL A 582 -20.02 16.11 15.44
C VAL A 582 -21.48 15.87 15.09
N PHE A 583 -21.98 14.68 15.42
CA PHE A 583 -23.37 14.25 15.26
C PHE A 583 -24.22 14.52 16.51
N PRO A 584 -25.55 14.71 16.38
CA PRO A 584 -26.44 14.92 17.52
C PRO A 584 -26.71 13.62 18.28
N GLN A 585 -26.69 13.65 19.62
CA GLN A 585 -27.21 12.58 20.48
C GLN A 585 -28.76 12.58 20.60
N GLN A 586 -29.45 13.18 19.63
CA GLN A 586 -30.89 13.46 19.66
C GLN A 586 -31.51 13.19 18.29
N GLY A 587 -32.60 12.40 18.26
CA GLY A 587 -33.38 12.14 17.06
C GLY A 587 -34.11 10.80 17.12
N SER A 588 -34.74 10.43 16.01
CA SER A 588 -35.39 9.14 15.78
C SER A 588 -34.40 8.01 15.43
N ARG A 589 -33.30 8.35 14.73
CA ARG A 589 -32.19 7.46 14.38
C ARG A 589 -30.87 8.25 14.38
N PRO A 590 -29.74 7.68 14.84
CA PRO A 590 -28.43 8.32 14.74
C PRO A 590 -28.01 8.50 13.28
N HIS A 591 -27.58 9.70 12.89
CA HIS A 591 -27.13 9.98 11.51
C HIS A 591 -25.91 9.13 11.07
N ALA A 592 -25.09 8.63 12.01
CA ALA A 592 -24.06 7.63 11.74
C ALA A 592 -24.67 6.34 11.16
N SER A 593 -25.67 5.76 11.83
CA SER A 593 -26.40 4.56 11.37
C SER A 593 -27.12 4.81 10.04
N GLU A 594 -27.57 6.03 9.74
CA GLU A 594 -28.18 6.36 8.44
C GLU A 594 -27.20 6.31 7.25
N ILE A 595 -25.89 6.40 7.50
CA ILE A 595 -24.81 6.47 6.51
C ILE A 595 -24.14 5.09 6.45
N SER A 596 -24.48 4.23 5.49
CA SER A 596 -23.86 2.90 5.31
C SER A 596 -23.82 2.02 6.58
N GLY A 597 -24.72 2.22 7.55
CA GLY A 597 -24.71 1.49 8.83
C GLY A 597 -23.51 1.82 9.74
N SER A 598 -23.03 3.06 9.73
CA SER A 598 -21.79 3.45 10.42
C SER A 598 -21.89 3.48 11.95
N ASP A 599 -20.76 3.19 12.60
CA ASP A 599 -20.53 3.42 14.03
C ASP A 599 -19.61 4.65 14.23
N LEU A 600 -19.12 4.85 15.46
CA LEU A 600 -18.19 5.91 15.85
C LEU A 600 -16.88 5.34 16.43
N ASP A 601 -16.55 4.07 16.18
CA ASP A 601 -15.38 3.36 16.73
C ASP A 601 -14.04 3.69 16.04
N GLY A 602 -14.15 4.38 14.89
CA GLY A 602 -13.06 4.95 14.12
C GLY A 602 -13.41 5.28 12.67
N ASP A 603 -14.70 5.44 12.36
CA ASP A 603 -15.16 5.66 10.99
C ASP A 603 -14.82 7.08 10.48
N GLU A 604 -14.22 7.13 9.30
CA GLU A 604 -13.90 8.37 8.57
C GLU A 604 -15.02 8.70 7.55
N TYR A 605 -15.70 9.82 7.77
CA TYR A 605 -16.79 10.30 6.95
C TYR A 605 -16.26 11.24 5.86
N THR A 606 -16.76 11.06 4.63
CA THR A 606 -16.60 11.97 3.51
C THR A 606 -17.51 13.17 3.73
N VAL A 607 -16.95 14.34 4.07
CA VAL A 607 -17.71 15.58 4.28
C VAL A 607 -17.43 16.56 3.14
N ILE A 608 -18.48 16.98 2.43
CA ILE A 608 -18.43 17.89 1.27
C ILE A 608 -19.27 19.14 1.58
N TRP A 609 -18.69 20.32 1.40
CA TRP A 609 -19.33 21.63 1.58
C TRP A 609 -19.16 22.56 0.36
N ASP A 610 -18.86 22.01 -0.81
CA ASP A 610 -18.92 22.77 -2.07
C ASP A 610 -20.38 22.91 -2.55
N PRO A 611 -20.94 24.13 -2.70
CA PRO A 611 -22.33 24.32 -3.14
C PRO A 611 -22.64 23.75 -4.53
N THR A 612 -21.64 23.43 -5.35
CA THR A 612 -21.83 22.80 -6.67
C THR A 612 -21.92 21.26 -6.61
N LEU A 613 -21.59 20.66 -5.46
CA LEU A 613 -21.58 19.21 -5.19
C LEU A 613 -22.50 18.79 -4.04
N VAL A 614 -23.03 19.70 -3.21
CA VAL A 614 -24.03 19.38 -2.18
C VAL A 614 -25.42 19.26 -2.84
N PRO A 615 -26.11 18.10 -2.76
CA PRO A 615 -27.42 17.94 -3.37
C PRO A 615 -28.52 18.82 -2.75
N ILE A 616 -29.41 19.31 -3.61
CA ILE A 616 -30.63 20.04 -3.22
C ILE A 616 -31.84 19.08 -3.11
N SER A 617 -31.72 17.86 -3.66
CA SER A 617 -32.74 16.82 -3.55
C SER A 617 -32.92 16.36 -2.09
N PRO A 618 -34.16 16.09 -1.63
CA PRO A 618 -34.40 15.49 -0.31
C PRO A 618 -33.58 14.22 -0.08
N ASN A 619 -33.26 13.92 1.17
CA ASN A 619 -32.58 12.68 1.52
C ASN A 619 -33.53 11.49 1.29
N PRO A 620 -33.11 10.43 0.55
CA PRO A 620 -33.86 9.18 0.46
C PRO A 620 -34.03 8.52 1.83
N THR A 621 -34.92 7.53 1.92
CA THR A 621 -35.03 6.68 3.12
C THR A 621 -33.69 5.96 3.39
N PRO A 622 -33.11 6.08 4.60
CA PRO A 622 -31.88 5.37 4.93
C PRO A 622 -32.17 3.86 5.09
N TYR A 623 -31.31 3.00 4.56
CA TYR A 623 -31.48 1.55 4.63
C TYR A 623 -31.37 1.06 6.08
N GLU A 624 -32.09 0.00 6.46
CA GLU A 624 -31.95 -0.64 7.78
C GLU A 624 -30.96 -1.82 7.71
N TYR A 625 -29.67 -1.51 7.76
CA TYR A 625 -28.59 -2.52 7.75
C TYR A 625 -28.70 -3.52 8.91
N ASP A 626 -29.17 -3.06 10.07
CA ASP A 626 -29.37 -3.86 11.29
C ASP A 626 -30.58 -4.80 11.25
N SER A 627 -31.34 -4.85 10.14
CA SER A 627 -32.60 -5.63 10.02
C SER A 627 -32.41 -7.13 9.79
N GLY A 628 -31.17 -7.60 9.60
CA GLY A 628 -30.86 -9.02 9.39
C GLY A 628 -31.11 -9.90 10.63
N PRO A 629 -31.34 -11.22 10.46
CA PRO A 629 -31.46 -12.14 11.57
C PRO A 629 -30.15 -12.17 12.38
N SER A 630 -30.20 -11.89 13.68
CA SER A 630 -29.00 -11.96 14.52
C SER A 630 -28.51 -13.41 14.65
N PRO A 631 -27.20 -13.71 14.42
CA PRO A 631 -26.67 -15.07 14.54
C PRO A 631 -26.87 -15.61 15.96
N LYS A 632 -27.33 -16.85 16.09
CA LYS A 632 -27.70 -17.40 17.40
C LYS A 632 -26.45 -17.73 18.24
N PRO A 633 -26.32 -17.23 19.48
CA PRO A 633 -25.23 -17.61 20.37
C PRO A 633 -25.29 -19.10 20.71
N LEU A 634 -24.13 -19.72 20.93
CA LEU A 634 -24.07 -21.11 21.39
C LEU A 634 -24.52 -21.21 22.86
N ASN A 635 -25.16 -22.32 23.24
CA ASN A 635 -25.47 -22.63 24.65
C ASN A 635 -24.24 -23.12 25.46
N ARG A 636 -23.02 -22.92 24.93
CA ARG A 636 -21.74 -23.36 25.51
C ARG A 636 -20.61 -22.40 25.16
N ILE A 637 -19.47 -22.54 25.83
CA ILE A 637 -18.24 -21.79 25.50
C ILE A 637 -17.78 -22.13 24.06
N VAL A 638 -17.21 -21.14 23.37
CA VAL A 638 -16.71 -21.24 22.00
C VAL A 638 -15.33 -21.92 22.00
N THR A 639 -15.25 -23.12 21.43
CA THR A 639 -14.02 -23.93 21.35
C THR A 639 -13.08 -23.44 20.25
N ARG A 640 -11.83 -23.92 20.24
CA ARG A 640 -10.88 -23.69 19.13
C ARG A 640 -11.46 -24.16 17.78
N ASN A 641 -12.22 -25.25 17.75
CA ASN A 641 -12.81 -25.79 16.52
C ASN A 641 -13.90 -24.89 15.95
N ASP A 642 -14.73 -24.26 16.80
CA ASP A 642 -15.74 -23.30 16.34
C ASP A 642 -15.07 -22.06 15.72
N ARG A 643 -13.98 -21.56 16.33
CA ARG A 643 -13.18 -20.43 15.80
C ARG A 643 -12.49 -20.78 14.49
N LEU A 644 -11.88 -21.98 14.42
CA LEU A 644 -11.23 -22.48 13.21
C LEU A 644 -12.23 -22.67 12.06
N LYS A 645 -13.48 -23.07 12.34
CA LYS A 645 -14.52 -23.13 11.31
C LYS A 645 -14.76 -21.73 10.72
N VAL A 646 -15.05 -20.73 11.55
CA VAL A 646 -15.28 -19.34 11.09
C VAL A 646 -14.11 -18.81 10.26
N ILE A 647 -12.86 -19.09 10.68
CA ILE A 647 -11.67 -18.69 9.91
C ILE A 647 -11.63 -19.32 8.52
N LEU A 648 -11.96 -20.61 8.40
CA LEU A 648 -11.99 -21.31 7.11
C LEU A 648 -13.16 -20.83 6.24
N ASP A 649 -14.34 -20.65 6.83
CA ASP A 649 -15.56 -20.14 6.15
C ASP A 649 -15.26 -18.75 5.51
N ILE A 650 -14.63 -17.82 6.27
CA ILE A 650 -14.21 -16.49 5.78
C ILE A 650 -13.13 -16.58 4.69
N CYS A 651 -12.19 -17.53 4.79
CA CYS A 651 -11.17 -17.73 3.76
C CYS A 651 -11.74 -18.30 2.44
N GLU A 652 -12.84 -19.06 2.50
CA GLU A 652 -13.53 -19.62 1.34
C GLU A 652 -14.35 -18.57 0.58
N GLN A 653 -15.04 -17.68 1.28
CA GLN A 653 -16.04 -16.79 0.69
C GLN A 653 -15.54 -15.36 0.43
N ASP A 654 -14.31 -15.23 -0.08
CA ASP A 654 -13.62 -13.95 -0.36
C ASP A 654 -14.17 -13.21 -1.61
N ASN A 655 -15.50 -13.03 -1.68
CA ASN A 655 -16.23 -12.51 -2.84
C ASN A 655 -16.47 -10.98 -2.82
N LEU A 656 -16.18 -10.28 -1.70
CA LEU A 656 -16.51 -8.86 -1.51
C LEU A 656 -16.08 -7.96 -2.69
N GLY A 657 -14.82 -8.08 -3.13
CA GLY A 657 -14.30 -7.29 -4.26
C GLY A 657 -14.89 -7.68 -5.63
N ARG A 658 -15.31 -8.94 -5.79
CA ARG A 658 -16.02 -9.41 -7.00
C ARG A 658 -17.43 -8.84 -7.04
N LEU A 659 -18.16 -8.90 -5.93
CA LEU A 659 -19.52 -8.40 -5.80
C LEU A 659 -19.57 -6.86 -5.94
N SER A 660 -18.60 -6.14 -5.39
CA SER A 660 -18.50 -4.67 -5.54
C SER A 660 -18.22 -4.27 -7.00
N ASN A 661 -17.37 -5.00 -7.71
CA ASN A 661 -17.20 -4.83 -9.16
C ASN A 661 -18.48 -5.12 -9.95
N ILE A 662 -19.27 -6.15 -9.59
CA ILE A 662 -20.56 -6.43 -10.22
C ILE A 662 -21.60 -5.34 -9.93
N HIS A 663 -21.61 -4.78 -8.71
CA HIS A 663 -22.46 -3.63 -8.36
C HIS A 663 -22.17 -2.43 -9.26
N LEU A 664 -20.90 -2.11 -9.55
CA LEU A 664 -20.55 -1.06 -10.51
C LEU A 664 -21.09 -1.32 -11.93
N VAL A 665 -21.19 -2.58 -12.37
CA VAL A 665 -21.79 -2.95 -13.67
C VAL A 665 -23.31 -2.75 -13.64
N LEU A 666 -24.00 -3.22 -12.60
CA LEU A 666 -25.45 -3.07 -12.47
C LEU A 666 -25.88 -1.60 -12.32
N VAL A 667 -25.11 -0.79 -11.58
CA VAL A 667 -25.33 0.66 -11.46
C VAL A 667 -25.15 1.38 -12.81
N ASP A 668 -24.21 0.95 -13.65
CA ASP A 668 -24.04 1.52 -14.99
C ASP A 668 -25.18 1.10 -15.95
N GLN A 669 -25.58 -0.16 -15.92
CA GLN A 669 -26.64 -0.73 -16.78
C GLN A 669 -28.06 -0.29 -16.38
N LEU A 670 -28.44 -0.50 -15.12
CA LEU A 670 -29.82 -0.41 -14.63
C LEU A 670 -30.06 0.88 -13.85
N GLY A 671 -29.17 1.23 -12.93
CA GLY A 671 -29.33 2.33 -11.98
C GLY A 671 -28.89 1.91 -10.58
N ILE A 672 -28.72 2.88 -9.67
CA ILE A 672 -28.36 2.60 -8.26
C ILE A 672 -29.60 2.34 -7.40
N ASP A 673 -30.76 2.73 -7.91
CA ASP A 673 -32.10 2.54 -7.38
C ASP A 673 -32.85 1.36 -8.03
N SER A 674 -32.17 0.52 -8.83
CA SER A 674 -32.73 -0.74 -9.30
C SER A 674 -32.81 -1.77 -8.16
N GLU A 675 -33.76 -2.71 -8.24
CA GLU A 675 -33.94 -3.74 -7.23
C GLU A 675 -32.68 -4.60 -7.07
N GLU A 676 -32.03 -4.95 -8.19
CA GLU A 676 -30.79 -5.73 -8.22
C GLU A 676 -29.62 -4.97 -7.59
N ALA A 677 -29.51 -3.66 -7.84
CA ALA A 677 -28.48 -2.81 -7.24
C ALA A 677 -28.70 -2.65 -5.72
N ILE A 678 -29.92 -2.37 -5.29
CA ILE A 678 -30.30 -2.24 -3.87
C ILE A 678 -30.07 -3.54 -3.11
N LEU A 679 -30.52 -4.68 -3.65
CA LEU A 679 -30.30 -5.99 -3.03
C LEU A 679 -28.81 -6.34 -2.93
N LEU A 680 -28.02 -6.00 -3.95
CA LEU A 680 -26.56 -6.22 -3.94
C LEU A 680 -25.84 -5.26 -2.99
N ALA A 681 -26.27 -4.01 -2.86
CA ALA A 681 -25.75 -3.05 -1.88
C ALA A 681 -25.96 -3.53 -0.43
N ALA A 682 -27.15 -4.07 -0.13
CA ALA A 682 -27.46 -4.67 1.16
C ALA A 682 -26.57 -5.90 1.45
N GLY A 683 -26.44 -6.81 0.48
CA GLY A 683 -25.53 -7.96 0.59
C GLY A 683 -24.06 -7.55 0.73
N LEU A 684 -23.61 -6.48 0.07
CA LEU A 684 -22.24 -5.99 0.22
C LEU A 684 -21.93 -5.47 1.63
N SER A 685 -22.92 -4.90 2.33
CA SER A 685 -22.78 -4.57 3.76
C SER A 685 -22.69 -5.83 4.62
N GLN A 686 -23.58 -6.80 4.40
CA GLN A 686 -23.59 -8.06 5.16
C GLN A 686 -22.31 -8.88 4.93
N GLU A 687 -21.77 -8.88 3.70
CA GLU A 687 -20.49 -9.50 3.37
C GLU A 687 -19.29 -8.75 3.98
N LEU A 688 -19.37 -7.44 4.23
CA LEU A 688 -18.32 -6.74 4.96
C LEU A 688 -18.26 -7.23 6.42
N ASP A 689 -19.43 -7.37 7.06
CA ASP A 689 -19.59 -7.80 8.44
C ASP A 689 -19.63 -9.32 8.68
N SER A 690 -19.52 -10.14 7.63
CA SER A 690 -19.38 -11.61 7.72
C SER A 690 -18.23 -12.04 8.65
N VAL A 691 -17.18 -11.21 8.75
CA VAL A 691 -16.04 -11.38 9.67
C VAL A 691 -16.42 -11.20 11.15
N LYS A 692 -17.47 -10.43 11.46
CA LYS A 692 -18.02 -10.22 12.81
C LYS A 692 -19.18 -11.20 13.12
N SER A 693 -20.06 -11.46 12.16
CA SER A 693 -21.28 -12.27 12.31
C SER A 693 -21.03 -13.78 12.17
N GLY A 694 -20.14 -14.18 11.25
CA GLY A 694 -19.95 -15.56 10.82
C GLY A 694 -20.97 -16.03 9.78
N GLU A 695 -21.77 -15.11 9.22
CA GLU A 695 -22.81 -15.40 8.23
C GLU A 695 -22.55 -14.58 6.95
N HIS A 696 -22.64 -15.25 5.79
CA HIS A 696 -22.48 -14.67 4.46
C HIS A 696 -23.85 -14.53 3.77
N PRO A 697 -24.10 -13.44 3.02
CA PRO A 697 -25.43 -13.12 2.50
C PRO A 697 -25.91 -14.00 1.34
N TYR A 698 -24.98 -14.62 0.61
CA TYR A 698 -25.26 -15.33 -0.64
C TYR A 698 -24.58 -16.68 -0.70
N THR A 699 -25.34 -17.70 -1.07
CA THR A 699 -24.81 -18.99 -1.51
C THR A 699 -24.06 -18.87 -2.84
N SER A 700 -23.17 -19.83 -3.11
CA SER A 700 -22.41 -19.90 -4.37
C SER A 700 -23.26 -19.87 -5.63
N ASP A 701 -24.51 -20.34 -5.59
CA ASP A 701 -25.44 -20.31 -6.72
C ASP A 701 -26.18 -18.96 -6.86
N GLN A 702 -26.49 -18.28 -5.75
CA GLN A 702 -26.94 -16.88 -5.80
C GLN A 702 -25.85 -15.97 -6.38
N ILE A 703 -24.58 -16.18 -6.01
CA ILE A 703 -23.45 -15.43 -6.58
C ILE A 703 -23.32 -15.67 -8.10
N LYS A 704 -23.50 -16.91 -8.58
CA LYS A 704 -23.56 -17.20 -10.04
C LYS A 704 -24.69 -16.42 -10.71
N ASN A 705 -25.89 -16.42 -10.12
CA ASN A 705 -27.04 -15.73 -10.69
C ASN A 705 -26.82 -14.20 -10.75
N ILE A 706 -26.31 -13.59 -9.68
CA ILE A 706 -25.95 -12.16 -9.64
C ILE A 706 -24.92 -11.81 -10.73
N VAL A 707 -23.91 -12.66 -10.93
CA VAL A 707 -22.90 -12.48 -11.99
C VAL A 707 -23.50 -12.66 -13.39
N ASN A 708 -24.46 -13.57 -13.56
CA ASN A 708 -25.17 -13.78 -14.83
C ASN A 708 -26.08 -12.59 -15.19
N THR A 709 -26.76 -11.97 -14.22
CA THR A 709 -27.60 -10.77 -14.42
C THR A 709 -26.79 -9.59 -14.99
N ALA A 710 -25.55 -9.41 -14.52
CA ALA A 710 -24.62 -8.40 -15.06
C ALA A 710 -24.03 -8.75 -16.44
N GLY A 711 -24.36 -9.92 -16.99
CA GLY A 711 -23.97 -10.36 -18.33
C GLY A 711 -22.47 -10.60 -18.54
N THR A 712 -22.09 -10.80 -19.80
CA THR A 712 -20.71 -11.05 -20.25
C THR A 712 -19.92 -9.79 -20.61
N THR A 713 -20.57 -8.62 -20.67
CA THR A 713 -19.94 -7.36 -21.09
C THR A 713 -19.66 -6.43 -19.90
N ARG A 714 -18.65 -5.55 -20.01
CA ARG A 714 -18.25 -4.62 -18.94
C ARG A 714 -18.14 -3.18 -19.48
N PRO A 715 -18.42 -2.15 -18.66
CA PRO A 715 -18.25 -0.77 -19.07
C PRO A 715 -16.77 -0.41 -19.20
N ASP A 716 -16.45 0.46 -20.16
CA ASP A 716 -15.09 0.86 -20.57
C ASP A 716 -14.19 1.32 -19.42
N PHE A 717 -14.75 2.00 -18.42
CA PHE A 717 -13.99 2.45 -17.24
C PHE A 717 -13.44 1.30 -16.37
N MET A 718 -13.89 0.05 -16.53
CA MET A 718 -13.38 -1.07 -15.71
C MET A 718 -12.09 -1.70 -16.24
N GLN A 719 -11.74 -1.50 -17.52
CA GLN A 719 -10.49 -1.98 -18.14
C GLN A 719 -10.14 -3.48 -17.94
N ILE A 720 -11.14 -4.36 -17.81
CA ILE A 720 -10.90 -5.80 -17.62
C ILE A 720 -10.68 -6.47 -18.99
N SER A 721 -9.54 -7.11 -19.19
CA SER A 721 -9.14 -7.79 -20.44
C SER A 721 -10.03 -8.97 -20.85
N ASP A 722 -10.65 -9.61 -19.87
CA ASP A 722 -11.24 -10.94 -20.02
C ASP A 722 -12.73 -10.90 -20.42
N TYR A 723 -13.25 -9.71 -20.72
CA TYR A 723 -14.65 -9.46 -21.08
C TYR A 723 -14.76 -8.53 -22.29
N GLU A 724 -15.85 -8.66 -23.05
CA GLU A 724 -16.21 -7.67 -24.07
C GLU A 724 -16.57 -6.33 -23.41
N VAL A 725 -16.17 -5.22 -24.03
CA VAL A 725 -16.26 -3.88 -23.44
C VAL A 725 -17.29 -3.02 -24.18
N TYR A 726 -18.19 -2.37 -23.43
CA TYR A 726 -19.10 -1.35 -23.96
C TYR A 726 -18.75 0.05 -23.44
N GLN A 727 -19.04 1.07 -24.24
CA GLN A 727 -18.80 2.46 -23.86
C GLN A 727 -19.88 2.96 -22.89
N SER A 728 -19.55 3.21 -21.62
CA SER A 728 -20.54 3.70 -20.63
C SER A 728 -21.05 5.10 -21.00
N PRO A 729 -22.37 5.33 -21.07
CA PRO A 729 -22.96 6.64 -21.32
C PRO A 729 -23.01 7.53 -20.06
N LYS A 730 -22.81 6.95 -18.87
CA LYS A 730 -22.92 7.61 -17.57
C LYS A 730 -21.61 8.33 -17.19
N ILE A 731 -21.60 8.95 -16.01
CA ILE A 731 -20.52 9.83 -15.56
C ILE A 731 -19.15 9.13 -15.50
N LEU A 732 -19.08 7.89 -15.02
CA LEU A 732 -17.82 7.16 -14.88
C LEU A 732 -17.14 6.91 -16.23
N GLY A 733 -17.89 6.52 -17.27
CA GLY A 733 -17.37 6.40 -18.63
C GLY A 733 -16.87 7.73 -19.20
N LYS A 734 -17.57 8.84 -18.96
CA LYS A 734 -17.16 10.18 -19.42
C LYS A 734 -15.88 10.65 -18.74
N LEU A 735 -15.80 10.51 -17.42
CA LEU A 735 -14.59 10.82 -16.62
C LEU A 735 -13.41 9.98 -17.10
N PHE A 736 -13.61 8.67 -17.25
CA PHE A 736 -12.62 7.72 -17.73
C PHE A 736 -12.04 8.11 -19.10
N ARG A 737 -12.88 8.29 -20.12
CA ARG A 737 -12.40 8.61 -21.49
C ARG A 737 -11.63 9.92 -21.56
N SER A 738 -12.12 10.95 -20.86
CA SER A 738 -11.42 12.25 -20.73
C SER A 738 -10.05 12.10 -20.07
N ALA A 739 -9.96 11.36 -18.95
CA ALA A 739 -8.70 11.17 -18.23
C ALA A 739 -7.73 10.23 -18.97
N HIS A 740 -8.23 9.19 -19.66
CA HIS A 740 -7.41 8.19 -20.33
C HIS A 740 -6.62 8.80 -21.48
N HIS A 741 -7.28 9.58 -22.34
CA HIS A 741 -6.59 10.29 -23.43
C HIS A 741 -5.50 11.23 -22.88
N LEU A 742 -5.77 11.97 -21.81
CA LEU A 742 -4.79 12.88 -21.20
C LEU A 742 -3.61 12.13 -20.58
N ASN A 743 -3.87 11.01 -19.91
CA ASN A 743 -2.84 10.11 -19.38
C ASN A 743 -1.94 9.54 -20.48
N ASP A 744 -2.48 9.21 -21.64
CA ASP A 744 -1.71 8.66 -22.76
C ASP A 744 -0.92 9.76 -23.50
N THR A 745 -1.51 10.94 -23.71
CA THR A 745 -0.79 12.12 -24.23
C THR A 745 0.37 12.50 -23.31
N PHE A 746 0.14 12.54 -21.99
CA PHE A 746 1.18 12.80 -21.00
C PHE A 746 2.30 11.76 -21.03
N LYS A 747 1.95 10.47 -21.00
CA LYS A 747 2.93 9.38 -21.11
C LYS A 747 3.76 9.48 -22.39
N ASN A 748 3.14 9.75 -23.53
CA ASN A 748 3.85 9.86 -24.80
C ASN A 748 4.83 11.05 -24.78
N ALA A 749 4.40 12.23 -24.33
CA ALA A 749 5.23 13.43 -24.27
C ALA A 749 6.41 13.31 -23.27
N PHE A 750 6.20 12.69 -22.11
CA PHE A 750 7.20 12.58 -21.05
C PHE A 750 7.94 11.22 -21.00
N SER A 751 7.60 10.26 -21.86
CA SER A 751 8.28 8.94 -21.96
C SER A 751 9.80 9.05 -22.17
N ASN A 752 10.21 10.09 -22.90
CA ASN A 752 11.60 10.38 -23.22
C ASN A 752 12.22 11.48 -22.36
N ASP A 753 11.59 11.89 -21.24
CA ASP A 753 12.13 12.86 -20.25
C ASP A 753 13.25 12.23 -19.38
N ASN A 754 14.21 11.63 -20.08
CA ASN A 754 15.50 11.22 -19.56
C ASN A 754 16.41 12.45 -19.51
N ASN A 755 16.03 13.48 -18.75
CA ASN A 755 16.88 14.65 -18.53
C ASN A 755 18.30 14.19 -18.17
N ASP A 756 19.27 14.59 -18.98
CA ASP A 756 20.68 14.39 -18.67
C ASP A 756 20.98 15.08 -17.33
N ILE A 757 21.61 14.34 -16.42
CA ILE A 757 21.84 14.82 -15.06
C ILE A 757 23.02 15.78 -15.09
N SER A 758 22.70 17.05 -15.29
CA SER A 758 23.62 18.18 -15.20
C SER A 758 23.85 18.58 -13.73
N LEU A 759 25.01 19.19 -13.48
CA LEU A 759 25.32 19.84 -12.21
C LEU A 759 24.89 21.31 -12.28
N ASP A 760 24.04 21.73 -11.34
CA ASP A 760 23.89 23.17 -11.07
C ASP A 760 25.16 23.68 -10.38
N ARG A 761 25.81 24.66 -11.01
CA ARG A 761 27.03 25.29 -10.51
C ARG A 761 26.76 26.16 -9.28
N ASN A 762 25.52 26.65 -9.10
CA ASN A 762 25.14 27.45 -7.92
C ASN A 762 25.11 26.61 -6.63
N LEU A 763 25.09 25.28 -6.74
CA LEU A 763 25.16 24.34 -5.60
C LEU A 763 26.61 23.88 -5.30
N LEU A 764 27.59 24.29 -6.11
CA LEU A 764 29.01 23.95 -5.95
C LEU A 764 29.77 25.04 -5.17
N HIS A 765 29.57 25.04 -3.85
CA HIS A 765 30.26 25.94 -2.91
C HIS A 765 31.79 25.77 -2.94
N THR A 766 32.54 26.87 -2.94
CA THR A 766 34.01 26.88 -3.06
C THR A 766 34.69 26.00 -2.00
N GLY A 767 35.64 25.16 -2.45
CA GLY A 767 36.38 24.24 -1.58
C GLY A 767 35.67 22.91 -1.31
N TYR A 768 34.58 22.60 -2.03
CA TYR A 768 33.93 21.28 -1.97
C TYR A 768 34.88 20.14 -2.35
N GLU A 769 35.90 20.43 -3.15
CA GLU A 769 36.93 19.52 -3.59
C GLU A 769 37.67 18.85 -2.42
N GLU A 770 37.90 19.57 -1.31
CA GLU A 770 38.49 19.04 -0.06
C GLU A 770 37.65 17.92 0.58
N TYR A 771 36.35 17.86 0.30
CA TYR A 771 35.39 16.97 0.96
C TYR A 771 34.87 15.86 0.04
N ILE A 772 35.37 15.73 -1.19
CA ILE A 772 34.90 14.71 -2.15
C ILE A 772 35.09 13.29 -1.62
N ASP A 773 36.24 12.93 -1.03
CA ASP A 773 36.47 11.58 -0.51
C ASP A 773 35.58 11.24 0.71
N PHE A 774 35.33 12.24 1.57
CA PHE A 774 34.37 12.11 2.66
C PHE A 774 32.95 11.90 2.10
N ALA A 775 32.53 12.75 1.17
CA ALA A 775 31.20 12.70 0.55
C ALA A 775 31.00 11.40 -0.23
N GLN A 776 32.04 10.89 -0.90
CA GLN A 776 32.04 9.63 -1.63
C GLN A 776 31.89 8.42 -0.71
N SER A 777 32.50 8.46 0.47
CA SER A 777 32.35 7.43 1.51
C SER A 777 30.95 7.46 2.13
N LEU A 778 30.44 8.65 2.49
CA LEU A 778 29.09 8.82 3.04
C LEU A 778 27.99 8.51 2.02
N TYR A 779 28.20 8.84 0.74
CA TYR A 779 27.27 8.50 -0.35
C TYR A 779 27.19 6.99 -0.58
N LYS A 780 28.32 6.26 -0.61
CA LYS A 780 28.32 4.79 -0.75
C LYS A 780 27.51 4.13 0.37
N ARG A 781 27.64 4.63 1.60
CA ARG A 781 26.84 4.16 2.74
C ARG A 781 25.35 4.46 2.57
N TYR A 782 24.99 5.69 2.19
CA TYR A 782 23.58 6.05 1.93
C TYR A 782 22.98 5.22 0.79
N GLN A 783 23.71 5.07 -0.31
CA GLN A 783 23.33 4.25 -1.47
C GLN A 783 23.10 2.78 -1.09
N PHE A 784 23.96 2.22 -0.24
CA PHE A 784 23.76 0.91 0.34
C PHE A 784 22.47 0.84 1.17
N GLU A 785 22.32 1.68 2.20
CA GLU A 785 21.14 1.68 3.09
C GLU A 785 19.81 1.91 2.32
N MET A 786 19.82 2.76 1.28
CA MET A 786 18.67 2.98 0.38
C MET A 786 18.32 1.74 -0.46
N LEU A 787 19.31 1.11 -1.10
CA LEU A 787 19.12 -0.10 -1.90
C LEU A 787 18.65 -1.29 -1.05
N GLU A 788 18.94 -1.29 0.27
CA GLU A 788 18.37 -2.28 1.19
C GLU A 788 16.85 -2.12 1.38
N ILE A 789 16.33 -0.90 1.51
CA ILE A 789 14.88 -0.67 1.55
C ILE A 789 14.23 -1.01 0.20
N ILE A 790 14.79 -0.48 -0.90
CA ILE A 790 14.24 -0.68 -2.26
C ILE A 790 14.06 -2.18 -2.55
N GLY A 791 15.12 -2.98 -2.34
CA GLY A 791 15.09 -4.43 -2.55
C GLY A 791 14.24 -5.21 -1.53
N SER A 792 14.16 -4.77 -0.27
CA SER A 792 13.39 -5.49 0.77
C SER A 792 11.88 -5.38 0.59
N TYR A 793 11.38 -4.23 0.14
CA TYR A 793 9.94 -3.96 -0.02
C TYR A 793 9.45 -4.05 -1.47
N GLY A 794 10.35 -4.30 -2.42
CA GLY A 794 10.00 -4.53 -3.82
C GLY A 794 9.68 -3.25 -4.61
N PHE A 795 10.28 -2.12 -4.25
CA PHE A 795 10.32 -0.92 -5.10
C PHE A 795 11.35 -1.10 -6.21
N SER A 796 11.23 -0.37 -7.33
CA SER A 796 12.17 -0.52 -8.46
C SER A 796 13.41 0.39 -8.33
N ASN A 797 13.24 1.58 -7.74
CA ASN A 797 14.24 2.65 -7.66
C ASN A 797 13.93 3.61 -6.47
N GLU A 798 14.72 4.68 -6.28
CA GLU A 798 14.47 5.66 -5.20
C GLU A 798 13.15 6.43 -5.34
N ILE A 799 12.76 6.78 -6.58
CA ILE A 799 11.58 7.60 -6.87
C ILE A 799 10.30 6.82 -6.54
N ASP A 800 10.25 5.53 -6.88
CA ASP A 800 9.15 4.62 -6.51
C ASP A 800 8.97 4.53 -4.98
N LEU A 801 10.09 4.49 -4.24
CA LEU A 801 10.12 4.44 -2.78
C LEU A 801 9.61 5.75 -2.15
N PHE A 802 10.12 6.92 -2.58
CA PHE A 802 9.63 8.22 -2.10
C PHE A 802 8.14 8.45 -2.43
N CYS A 803 7.70 8.09 -3.64
CA CYS A 803 6.32 8.22 -4.09
C CYS A 803 5.39 7.09 -3.59
N CYS A 804 5.93 6.05 -2.93
CA CYS A 804 5.24 4.84 -2.50
C CYS A 804 4.30 4.27 -3.58
N ILE A 805 4.90 4.01 -4.76
CA ILE A 805 4.20 3.45 -5.92
C ILE A 805 4.15 1.93 -5.85
N GLU A 806 3.00 1.39 -6.25
CA GLU A 806 2.72 -0.04 -6.33
C GLU A 806 3.57 -0.67 -7.45
N SER A 807 4.61 -1.43 -7.10
CA SER A 807 5.22 -2.35 -8.07
C SER A 807 4.27 -3.53 -8.34
N ARG A 808 4.47 -4.25 -9.46
CA ARG A 808 3.58 -5.34 -9.91
C ARG A 808 3.36 -6.47 -8.89
N ASN A 809 4.18 -6.54 -7.84
CA ASN A 809 4.12 -7.56 -6.79
C ASN A 809 3.51 -7.05 -5.47
N MET A 810 3.20 -5.75 -5.34
CA MET A 810 2.67 -5.15 -4.10
C MET A 810 1.14 -5.20 -4.07
N LYS A 811 0.56 -5.80 -3.03
CA LYS A 811 -0.91 -5.87 -2.86
C LYS A 811 -1.44 -4.58 -2.24
N ALA A 812 -2.51 -4.03 -2.81
CA ALA A 812 -3.11 -2.76 -2.37
C ALA A 812 -3.41 -2.70 -0.86
N ASN A 813 -3.81 -3.83 -0.26
CA ASN A 813 -4.16 -3.91 1.16
C ASN A 813 -2.95 -3.88 2.12
N GLU A 814 -1.72 -4.12 1.65
CA GLU A 814 -0.49 -3.95 2.46
C GLU A 814 0.13 -2.55 2.28
N ARG A 815 -0.41 -1.71 1.39
CA ARG A 815 0.20 -0.42 0.99
C ARG A 815 0.41 0.56 2.16
N SER A 816 -0.57 0.68 3.06
CA SER A 816 -0.46 1.60 4.21
C SER A 816 0.62 1.15 5.20
N ASP A 817 0.68 -0.14 5.52
CA ASP A 817 1.70 -0.71 6.40
C ASP A 817 3.10 -0.55 5.77
N ILE A 818 3.26 -0.84 4.48
CA ILE A 818 4.54 -0.69 3.78
C ILE A 818 4.96 0.79 3.70
N GLN A 819 4.04 1.71 3.39
CA GLN A 819 4.30 3.15 3.36
C GLN A 819 4.78 3.67 4.73
N GLN A 820 4.10 3.30 5.81
CA GLN A 820 4.48 3.69 7.18
C GLN A 820 5.84 3.10 7.58
N THR A 821 6.09 1.84 7.22
CA THR A 821 7.32 1.10 7.53
C THR A 821 8.52 1.65 6.76
N ALA A 822 8.37 1.90 5.45
CA ALA A 822 9.38 2.52 4.61
C ALA A 822 9.71 3.94 5.07
N GLN A 823 8.70 4.75 5.42
CA GLN A 823 8.90 6.08 5.99
C GLN A 823 9.70 6.02 7.30
N GLN A 824 9.45 5.03 8.16
CA GLN A 824 10.16 4.93 9.44
C GLN A 824 11.64 4.55 9.26
N LEU A 825 11.94 3.61 8.36
CA LEU A 825 13.32 3.25 8.05
C LEU A 825 14.06 4.42 7.37
N LEU A 826 13.44 5.12 6.43
CA LEU A 826 14.02 6.31 5.80
C LEU A 826 14.33 7.43 6.81
N LYS A 827 13.46 7.66 7.80
CA LYS A 827 13.74 8.62 8.88
C LYS A 827 15.01 8.26 9.64
N GLU A 828 15.23 6.98 9.94
CA GLU A 828 16.41 6.52 10.67
C GLU A 828 17.69 6.63 9.82
N ILE A 829 17.67 6.20 8.55
CA ILE A 829 18.78 6.42 7.60
C ILE A 829 19.14 7.90 7.55
N PHE A 830 18.15 8.78 7.38
CA PHE A 830 18.35 10.22 7.29
C PHE A 830 18.95 10.80 8.58
N GLN A 831 18.55 10.30 9.76
CA GLN A 831 19.11 10.70 11.05
C GLN A 831 20.57 10.22 11.20
N ASN A 832 20.86 8.97 10.87
CA ASN A 832 22.20 8.39 10.97
C ASN A 832 23.19 9.07 10.02
N ILE A 833 22.82 9.24 8.76
CA ILE A 833 23.65 9.91 7.74
C ILE A 833 23.87 11.40 8.08
N ARG A 834 22.85 12.10 8.63
CA ARG A 834 23.02 13.46 9.17
C ARG A 834 23.92 13.50 10.41
N LYS A 835 23.89 12.49 11.27
CA LYS A 835 24.82 12.39 12.41
C LYS A 835 26.25 12.27 11.90
N SER A 836 26.53 11.31 11.01
CA SER A 836 27.86 11.11 10.41
C SER A 836 28.38 12.35 9.66
N PHE A 837 27.50 13.12 9.01
CA PHE A 837 27.86 14.40 8.39
C PHE A 837 28.30 15.47 9.42
N ASN A 838 27.67 15.50 10.60
CA ASN A 838 27.89 16.51 11.65
C ASN A 838 28.90 16.06 12.74
N ASN A 839 29.63 14.96 12.55
CA ASN A 839 30.59 14.45 13.56
C ASN A 839 31.78 15.39 13.83
N ASP A 840 32.05 16.37 12.94
CA ASP A 840 33.21 17.28 13.03
C ASP A 840 32.79 18.71 13.42
N LEU A 841 33.52 19.32 14.35
CA LEU A 841 33.36 20.75 14.70
C LEU A 841 34.02 21.66 13.65
N ILE A 842 33.35 21.83 12.51
CA ILE A 842 33.83 22.65 11.38
C ILE A 842 33.12 24.00 11.28
N THR A 843 33.82 24.99 10.69
CA THR A 843 33.28 26.34 10.46
C THR A 843 32.19 26.34 9.38
N TYR A 844 31.28 27.32 9.42
CA TYR A 844 30.10 27.38 8.56
C TYR A 844 30.38 27.24 7.05
N HIS A 845 31.44 27.89 6.56
CA HIS A 845 31.88 27.77 5.15
C HIS A 845 32.30 26.33 4.79
N LYS A 846 32.97 25.61 5.69
CA LYS A 846 33.32 24.20 5.50
C LYS A 846 32.08 23.30 5.49
N VAL A 847 31.02 23.63 6.24
CA VAL A 847 29.74 22.89 6.17
C VAL A 847 29.10 23.03 4.78
N LYS A 848 29.15 24.21 4.17
CA LYS A 848 28.66 24.44 2.79
C LYS A 848 29.46 23.65 1.77
N ALA A 849 30.80 23.71 1.81
CA ALA A 849 31.69 22.92 0.96
C ALA A 849 31.44 21.41 1.10
N LYS A 850 31.29 20.91 2.33
CA LYS A 850 30.97 19.51 2.64
C LYS A 850 29.60 19.08 2.08
N ALA A 851 28.60 19.97 2.09
CA ALA A 851 27.29 19.71 1.47
C ALA A 851 27.35 19.74 -0.07
N ALA A 852 28.10 20.67 -0.67
CA ALA A 852 28.34 20.73 -2.11
C ALA A 852 29.06 19.47 -2.64
N ALA A 853 30.00 18.91 -1.86
CA ALA A 853 30.65 17.65 -2.20
C ALA A 853 29.65 16.48 -2.24
N CYS A 854 28.69 16.44 -1.31
CA CYS A 854 27.59 15.47 -1.35
C CYS A 854 26.68 15.63 -2.58
N TYR A 855 26.46 16.86 -3.06
CA TYR A 855 25.74 17.12 -4.31
C TYR A 855 26.53 16.63 -5.53
N TYR A 856 27.79 17.05 -5.66
CA TYR A 856 28.69 16.65 -6.75
C TYR A 856 28.78 15.13 -6.92
N VAL A 857 29.08 14.40 -5.83
CA VAL A 857 29.23 12.94 -5.86
C VAL A 857 27.97 12.23 -6.36
N ALA A 858 26.79 12.57 -5.82
CA ALA A 858 25.54 11.90 -6.19
C ALA A 858 25.12 12.18 -7.65
N TYR A 859 25.44 13.38 -8.18
CA TYR A 859 25.02 13.79 -9.53
C TYR A 859 26.04 13.34 -10.60
N THR A 860 27.29 13.06 -10.23
CA THR A 860 28.31 12.47 -11.12
C THR A 860 28.32 10.92 -11.14
N ASP A 861 27.71 10.24 -10.17
CA ASP A 861 27.80 8.77 -10.00
C ASP A 861 27.37 7.94 -11.23
N THR A 862 28.32 7.23 -11.85
CA THR A 862 28.10 6.41 -13.06
C THR A 862 27.47 5.03 -12.82
N SER A 863 27.05 4.70 -11.58
CA SER A 863 26.53 3.37 -11.19
C SER A 863 25.29 2.86 -11.96
N GLY A 864 24.57 3.73 -12.66
CA GLY A 864 23.37 3.42 -13.46
C GLY A 864 22.11 4.08 -12.90
N LYS A 865 21.07 4.23 -13.74
CA LYS A 865 19.85 5.00 -13.40
C LYS A 865 19.14 4.49 -12.15
N ASP A 866 19.12 3.19 -11.93
CA ASP A 866 18.41 2.54 -10.81
C ASP A 866 19.26 2.41 -9.53
N LYS A 867 20.54 2.83 -9.58
CA LYS A 867 21.49 2.76 -8.46
C LYS A 867 21.98 4.14 -8.01
N ARG A 868 21.98 5.14 -8.88
CA ARG A 868 22.24 6.53 -8.52
C ARG A 868 21.15 7.02 -7.55
N MET A 869 21.54 7.67 -6.46
CA MET A 869 20.63 8.16 -5.41
C MET A 869 20.69 9.69 -5.33
N LEU A 870 19.96 10.36 -6.21
CA LEU A 870 19.91 11.82 -6.30
C LEU A 870 19.28 12.46 -5.06
N SER A 871 18.54 11.69 -4.26
CA SER A 871 18.02 12.11 -2.95
C SER A 871 19.09 12.54 -1.93
N PHE A 872 20.34 12.07 -2.06
CA PHE A 872 21.40 12.23 -1.06
C PHE A 872 21.71 13.68 -0.62
N PRO A 873 22.03 14.64 -1.50
CA PRO A 873 22.32 16.02 -1.10
C PRO A 873 21.15 16.73 -0.40
N TRP A 874 19.91 16.33 -0.69
CA TRP A 874 18.72 16.95 -0.11
C TRP A 874 18.51 16.62 1.37
N LEU A 875 19.23 15.62 1.91
CA LEU A 875 19.39 15.46 3.37
C LEU A 875 20.06 16.70 3.99
N PHE A 876 20.92 17.40 3.24
CA PHE A 876 21.71 18.56 3.64
C PHE A 876 21.23 19.86 2.99
N ALA A 877 19.96 19.95 2.60
CA ALA A 877 19.38 21.15 1.97
C ALA A 877 19.60 22.45 2.79
N ALA A 878 19.70 22.36 4.13
CA ALA A 878 19.90 23.52 5.00
C ALA A 878 21.24 24.24 4.76
N PRO A 879 22.43 23.59 4.85
CA PRO A 879 23.70 24.21 4.45
C PRO A 879 23.88 24.34 2.92
N LEU A 880 23.23 23.51 2.10
CA LEU A 880 23.38 23.57 0.64
C LEU A 880 22.76 24.83 0.02
N LEU A 881 21.57 25.23 0.50
CA LEU A 881 20.73 26.29 -0.09
C LEU A 881 20.84 27.65 0.61
N VAL A 882 21.88 27.89 1.42
CA VAL A 882 22.00 29.10 2.27
C VAL A 882 22.00 30.39 1.46
N ASP A 883 22.91 30.49 0.50
CA ASP A 883 23.15 31.73 -0.24
C ASP A 883 22.24 31.86 -1.47
N TYR A 884 21.51 30.78 -1.78
CA TYR A 884 20.66 30.64 -2.96
C TYR A 884 19.53 31.68 -2.99
N SER A 885 19.07 32.15 -1.83
CA SER A 885 18.06 33.22 -1.73
C SER A 885 18.57 34.60 -2.09
N ILE A 886 19.88 34.87 -1.97
CA ILE A 886 20.46 36.22 -2.22
C ILE A 886 20.64 36.46 -3.73
N ALA A 887 20.68 35.39 -4.53
CA ALA A 887 20.90 35.46 -5.98
C ALA A 887 19.61 35.56 -6.82
N SER A 888 18.41 35.56 -6.19
CA SER A 888 17.14 35.37 -6.90
C SER A 888 15.99 36.32 -6.54
N GLU A 889 16.21 37.38 -5.75
CA GLU A 889 15.14 38.33 -5.41
C GLU A 889 14.83 39.35 -6.55
N ASP A 890 15.72 39.52 -7.52
CA ASP A 890 15.53 40.40 -8.69
C ASP A 890 15.11 39.64 -9.97
N LYS A 891 13.81 39.28 -10.06
CA LYS A 891 12.94 39.30 -11.27
C LYS A 891 11.75 38.32 -11.19
N GLU A 892 10.67 38.75 -10.53
CA GLU A 892 9.32 38.34 -10.95
C GLU A 892 8.39 39.57 -11.04
N THR A 893 7.59 39.61 -12.11
CA THR A 893 6.43 40.50 -12.34
C THR A 893 6.61 42.01 -12.07
N ASN A 894 6.97 42.74 -13.14
CA ASN A 894 6.23 43.95 -13.51
C ASN A 894 6.12 44.03 -15.06
N ASP A 895 4.97 44.50 -15.52
CA ASP A 895 4.46 44.60 -16.89
C ASP A 895 4.51 43.35 -17.82
N PHE A 896 3.48 42.51 -17.68
CA PHE A 896 3.19 41.36 -18.54
C PHE A 896 2.65 41.75 -19.93
N MET A 897 1.93 42.88 -20.04
CA MET A 897 1.20 43.25 -21.25
C MET A 897 2.13 43.82 -22.32
N GLU A 898 3.13 44.60 -21.94
CA GLU A 898 4.10 45.18 -22.88
C GLU A 898 5.03 44.11 -23.48
N TYR A 899 5.35 43.04 -22.74
CA TYR A 899 6.13 41.90 -23.26
C TYR A 899 5.34 41.04 -24.24
N MET A 900 4.07 40.72 -23.93
CA MET A 900 3.19 39.89 -24.77
C MET A 900 2.86 40.53 -26.13
N LEU A 901 2.86 41.86 -26.23
CA LEU A 901 2.66 42.56 -27.51
C LEU A 901 3.89 42.56 -28.42
N ASN A 902 5.09 42.31 -27.87
CA ASN A 902 6.37 42.44 -28.58
C ASN A 902 7.11 41.10 -28.82
N SER A 903 6.69 40.00 -28.19
CA SER A 903 7.39 38.70 -28.29
C SER A 903 6.92 37.81 -29.45
N ASN A 904 7.78 37.60 -30.46
CA ASN A 904 7.56 36.66 -31.59
C ASN A 904 7.73 35.18 -31.18
N SER A 905 7.02 34.70 -30.15
CA SER A 905 7.14 33.30 -29.70
C SER A 905 6.42 32.33 -30.65
N LYS A 906 7.03 31.16 -30.91
CA LYS A 906 6.45 30.11 -31.77
C LYS A 906 5.10 29.63 -31.24
N SER A 907 4.99 29.43 -29.92
CA SER A 907 3.77 28.94 -29.27
C SER A 907 2.63 29.95 -29.32
N TYR A 908 2.91 31.26 -29.28
CA TYR A 908 1.89 32.29 -29.52
C TYR A 908 1.39 32.25 -30.97
N HIS A 909 2.27 32.07 -31.96
CA HIS A 909 1.87 31.87 -33.36
C HIS A 909 1.09 30.57 -33.58
N TYR A 910 1.47 29.46 -32.94
CA TYR A 910 0.74 28.19 -32.97
C TYR A 910 -0.66 28.35 -32.36
N LEU A 911 -0.77 28.92 -31.15
CA LEU A 911 -2.05 29.14 -30.49
C LEU A 911 -2.93 30.09 -31.32
N LYS A 912 -2.40 31.20 -31.82
CA LYS A 912 -3.14 32.16 -32.65
C LYS A 912 -3.69 31.54 -33.95
N LYS A 913 -3.08 30.45 -34.43
CA LYS A 913 -3.56 29.65 -35.57
C LYS A 913 -4.65 28.64 -35.19
N GLN A 914 -4.61 28.06 -33.99
CA GLN A 914 -5.60 27.07 -33.52
C GLN A 914 -6.80 27.68 -32.79
N LEU A 915 -6.61 28.78 -32.05
CA LEU A 915 -7.64 29.39 -31.20
C LEU A 915 -8.98 29.65 -31.92
N PRO A 916 -9.03 30.11 -33.18
CA PRO A 916 -10.30 30.29 -33.90
C PRO A 916 -11.05 28.96 -34.16
N SER A 917 -10.35 27.85 -34.42
CA SER A 917 -11.01 26.56 -34.61
C SER A 917 -11.47 25.95 -33.29
N MET A 918 -10.70 26.15 -32.21
CA MET A 918 -11.06 25.72 -30.86
C MET A 918 -12.28 26.46 -30.31
N MET A 919 -12.36 27.77 -30.49
CA MET A 919 -13.51 28.57 -30.04
C MET A 919 -14.81 28.17 -30.77
N ASN A 920 -14.73 27.77 -32.04
CA ASN A 920 -15.86 27.26 -32.81
C ASN A 920 -16.32 25.85 -32.41
N LEU A 921 -15.48 25.07 -31.72
CA LEU A 921 -15.86 23.76 -31.15
C LEU A 921 -16.55 23.89 -29.78
N LEU A 922 -16.41 25.05 -29.13
CA LEU A 922 -16.95 25.30 -27.79
C LEU A 922 -18.31 26.00 -27.87
N PRO A 923 -19.35 25.48 -27.17
CA PRO A 923 -20.61 26.21 -27.00
C PRO A 923 -20.36 27.61 -26.41
N ASN A 924 -21.09 28.62 -26.88
CA ASN A 924 -20.85 30.04 -26.54
C ASN A 924 -20.70 30.31 -25.02
N GLY A 925 -21.45 29.60 -24.17
CA GLY A 925 -21.34 29.73 -22.70
C GLY A 925 -20.08 29.13 -22.06
N LYS A 926 -19.31 28.29 -22.78
CA LYS A 926 -18.08 27.65 -22.29
C LYS A 926 -16.80 28.31 -22.80
N GLN A 927 -16.89 29.14 -23.85
CA GLN A 927 -15.76 29.88 -24.42
C GLN A 927 -15.04 30.76 -23.39
N PHE A 928 -15.77 31.46 -22.51
CA PHE A 928 -15.17 32.29 -21.45
C PHE A 928 -14.36 31.45 -20.44
N THR A 929 -14.90 30.32 -19.99
CA THR A 929 -14.21 29.40 -19.07
C THR A 929 -12.96 28.79 -19.71
N PHE A 930 -13.03 28.46 -21.01
CA PHE A 930 -11.86 27.98 -21.75
C PHE A 930 -10.78 29.05 -21.92
N MET A 931 -11.15 30.29 -22.23
CA MET A 931 -10.22 31.42 -22.26
C MET A 931 -9.55 31.65 -20.90
N LYS A 932 -10.31 31.57 -19.79
CA LYS A 932 -9.77 31.62 -18.41
C LYS A 932 -8.80 30.48 -18.09
N ILE A 933 -9.02 29.28 -18.64
CA ILE A 933 -8.09 28.15 -18.49
C ILE A 933 -6.80 28.40 -19.28
N LEU A 934 -6.91 28.86 -20.54
CA LEU A 934 -5.75 29.25 -21.34
C LEU A 934 -4.92 30.34 -20.66
N GLU A 935 -5.57 31.39 -20.16
CA GLU A 935 -4.94 32.52 -19.46
C GLU A 935 -4.04 32.03 -18.31
N ILE A 936 -4.59 31.24 -17.37
CA ILE A 936 -3.86 30.66 -16.23
C ILE A 936 -2.72 29.73 -16.69
N CYS A 937 -2.94 28.94 -17.75
CA CYS A 937 -1.93 28.06 -18.33
C CYS A 937 -0.76 28.84 -18.97
N PHE A 938 -1.02 29.98 -19.62
CA PHE A 938 0.00 30.82 -20.24
C PHE A 938 0.75 31.68 -19.21
N GLU A 939 0.06 32.25 -18.22
CA GLU A 939 0.69 32.89 -17.04
C GLU A 939 1.72 31.95 -16.38
N SER A 940 1.37 30.67 -16.25
CA SER A 940 2.24 29.64 -15.64
C SER A 940 3.41 29.23 -16.53
N ALA A 941 3.25 29.22 -17.86
CA ALA A 941 4.27 28.71 -18.79
C ALA A 941 5.27 29.78 -19.25
N CYS A 942 4.83 31.02 -19.45
CA CYS A 942 5.64 32.08 -20.05
C CYS A 942 6.60 32.79 -19.07
N ALA A 943 6.59 32.43 -17.79
CA ALA A 943 7.50 32.98 -16.77
C ALA A 943 8.98 32.54 -16.94
N THR A 944 9.32 31.69 -17.92
CA THR A 944 10.67 31.11 -18.07
C THR A 944 11.24 31.25 -19.48
N ASN A 945 12.45 31.81 -19.60
CA ASN A 945 13.21 31.92 -20.85
C ASN A 945 13.90 30.59 -21.25
N ASN A 946 13.20 29.45 -21.15
CA ASN A 946 13.75 28.12 -21.42
C ASN A 946 13.05 27.47 -22.64
N GLU A 947 13.82 27.13 -23.67
CA GLU A 947 13.32 26.48 -24.89
C GLU A 947 12.69 25.11 -24.63
N GLN A 948 13.10 24.41 -23.57
CA GLN A 948 12.46 23.17 -23.12
C GLN A 948 11.01 23.41 -22.62
N MET A 949 10.77 24.56 -21.98
CA MET A 949 9.45 24.95 -21.46
C MET A 949 8.49 25.38 -22.58
N ILE A 950 9.02 25.89 -23.69
CA ILE A 950 8.25 26.18 -24.92
C ILE A 950 7.64 24.88 -25.49
N ASN A 951 8.42 23.79 -25.58
CA ASN A 951 7.91 22.49 -26.02
C ASN A 951 6.87 21.90 -25.05
N TYR A 952 7.03 22.11 -23.74
CA TYR A 952 6.02 21.71 -22.75
C TYR A 952 4.75 22.57 -22.79
N ALA A 953 4.85 23.86 -23.17
CA ALA A 953 3.69 24.70 -23.44
C ALA A 953 2.93 24.23 -24.69
N GLU A 954 3.62 23.81 -25.74
CA GLU A 954 2.99 23.21 -26.94
C GLU A 954 2.32 21.87 -26.60
N THR A 955 2.94 21.04 -25.75
CA THR A 955 2.33 19.82 -25.19
C THR A 955 1.06 20.13 -24.38
N LEU A 956 1.09 21.17 -23.54
CA LEU A 956 -0.05 21.62 -22.74
C LEU A 956 -1.20 22.10 -23.64
N ILE A 957 -0.89 22.79 -24.74
CA ILE A 957 -1.87 23.20 -25.75
C ILE A 957 -2.47 21.98 -26.46
N GLU A 958 -1.69 20.95 -26.80
CA GLU A 958 -2.22 19.71 -27.38
C GLU A 958 -3.12 18.94 -26.40
N MET A 959 -2.77 18.90 -25.11
CA MET A 959 -3.63 18.34 -24.05
C MET A 959 -4.94 19.15 -23.88
N LEU A 960 -4.89 20.48 -23.98
CA LEU A 960 -6.08 21.34 -23.98
C LEU A 960 -6.92 21.18 -25.26
N ILE A 961 -6.30 20.96 -26.42
CA ILE A 961 -6.97 20.61 -27.68
C ILE A 961 -7.67 19.25 -27.56
N ALA A 962 -7.09 18.26 -26.87
CA ALA A 962 -7.75 17.01 -26.57
C ALA A 962 -8.98 17.23 -25.66
N ILE A 963 -8.83 17.98 -24.56
CA ILE A 963 -9.93 18.33 -23.63
C ILE A 963 -11.11 19.02 -24.33
N VAL A 964 -10.85 19.88 -25.31
CA VAL A 964 -11.91 20.58 -26.08
C VAL A 964 -12.60 19.66 -27.10
N LYS A 965 -12.00 18.52 -27.46
CA LYS A 965 -12.53 17.54 -28.43
C LYS A 965 -13.30 16.37 -27.78
N THR A 966 -13.17 16.15 -26.47
CA THR A 966 -13.76 15.01 -25.72
C THR A 966 -14.95 15.40 -24.86
#